data_AF-A0A2D6C3L3-F1
#
_entry.id   AF-A0A2D6C3L3-F1
#
_cell.length_a   1.000
_cell.length_b   1.000
_cell.length_c   1.000
_cell.angle_alpha   90.00
_cell.angle_beta   90.00
_cell.angle_gamma   90.00
#
_symmetry.space_group_name_H-M   'P 1'
#
loop_
_entity.id
_entity.type
_entity.pdbx_description
1 polymer ?
#
loop_
_entity_poly.entity_id
_entity_poly.type
_entity_poly.pdbx_seq_one_letter_code
_entity_poly.pdbx_strand_id
1 'polypeptide(L)'
;MTLTGTWQTARVAFLGLALTGLAGLAAAQGLKTSMTYGDARHLLERAGLGAHPDEIDALLGLTRAQAIDAMVDQLDVSVPFNEPPIRLSDGEHVHYWMNNDYEEQDRQAFRVERDKEMGELRRWWIREMLSTSSPAGERLLLIWSNHFVSAYSSLNEEVHALYNQHTMLRDKGHGNFRDLLRAVVRDAAMLNYLDNNNNREEQPNENLARELLELFVLGEGHYTEKDVKEVARALTGYSYNRLRDFEYRFEPWNHDDGSKTILGRVGRFDADDVIDILLDTDAASIFIVETFWQYYISDFEQDRAAIEVLASAWRDTDYEIRELVRLMLSSEAFWDPRYRGTIVKSPVDLMIGTLRSGGRLPEWWPTLSVQLEGLGQHLFEAPNVAGWPGGADWITPARLLSRNEALQQLAALYAGPPPPAMPTTTILDAGVSMSAIEGSAVSLRYGAENFEGPPRIVIMGYKDRTDGGAIPVWRSGTFPARGGIDTEQLGRIESLADLNWRIDSLEYPDDLDRPDWFKVVFVNDHCCGPGGSSGGDRNLFIDWLRFEDQLYLAKDGVQRSGCPNDEPGSLFCSGDVKLRIAQPLEPVVETVDAIEPNRLAVGRVAFDWGRALDRSRNWNSLAISLMDVRMNSLHYDALRLELVEHRRDGRREILLDIRESNCRPDCFFGQWPSTTFKEHNTGENRVEYLLWPGGDPDQRGQYQQLDDDHRMLIHGLWSAIPTFFEAMQDGRNWRRNGQERVGASWDPVLNKITDALPRTRYAKGLSNTVPLIEPMPLPAGSMMSNMMSQEAAGTVMLLGLPDDRVEWLGGAGGAHAFDDDILVEMVLTGRPARPLPSGFGFSDLITDPVYQLK
;
A
#
# COMPACT_ATOMS: atom_id res chain seq x y z
N MET A 1 78.46 10.98 2.62
CA MET A 1 77.89 12.35 2.64
C MET A 1 76.78 12.36 1.59
N THR A 2 75.49 12.49 1.87
CA THR A 2 74.74 13.05 3.00
C THR A 2 73.35 12.43 3.00
N LEU A 3 72.87 12.03 4.18
CA LEU A 3 71.50 11.58 4.47
C LEU A 3 70.61 12.81 4.69
N THR A 4 69.74 13.15 3.74
CA THR A 4 68.61 14.08 3.94
C THR A 4 67.46 13.64 3.04
N GLY A 5 66.51 12.88 3.57
CA GLY A 5 65.34 12.44 2.79
C GLY A 5 64.18 11.81 3.57
N THR A 6 64.28 11.60 4.88
CA THR A 6 63.29 10.81 5.64
C THR A 6 62.54 11.57 6.74
N TRP A 7 62.64 12.90 6.82
CA TRP A 7 62.04 13.68 7.92
C TRP A 7 60.76 14.47 7.57
N GLN A 8 60.32 14.48 6.30
CA GLN A 8 59.07 15.16 5.90
C GLN A 8 57.84 14.25 5.86
N THR A 9 57.98 12.97 5.49
CA THR A 9 56.87 12.01 5.44
C THR A 9 56.41 11.56 6.84
N ALA A 10 57.32 11.46 7.81
CA ALA A 10 56.97 11.10 9.19
C ALA A 10 56.20 12.22 9.93
N ARG A 11 56.43 13.50 9.59
CA ARG A 11 55.67 14.63 10.18
C ARG A 11 54.24 14.70 9.67
N VAL A 12 54.00 14.40 8.40
CA VAL A 12 52.63 14.38 7.83
C VAL A 12 51.82 13.20 8.36
N ALA A 13 52.44 12.02 8.53
CA ALA A 13 51.77 10.86 9.13
C ALA A 13 51.48 11.05 10.64
N PHE A 14 52.41 11.64 11.41
CA PHE A 14 52.16 11.96 12.83
C PHE A 14 51.16 13.09 13.03
N LEU A 15 51.13 14.11 12.16
CA LEU A 15 50.09 15.14 12.20
C LEU A 15 48.72 14.57 11.79
N GLY A 16 48.66 13.69 10.79
CA GLY A 16 47.42 13.02 10.36
C GLY A 16 46.81 12.13 11.45
N LEU A 17 47.63 11.30 12.12
CA LEU A 17 47.20 10.46 13.25
C LEU A 17 46.87 11.26 14.52
N ALA A 18 47.54 12.39 14.76
CA ALA A 18 47.20 13.27 15.88
C ALA A 18 45.92 14.08 15.60
N LEU A 19 45.67 14.49 14.36
CA LEU A 19 44.44 15.18 13.94
C LEU A 19 43.22 14.26 13.93
N THR A 20 43.33 13.01 13.46
CA THR A 20 42.25 12.02 13.57
C THR A 20 42.00 11.60 15.03
N GLY A 21 43.05 11.48 15.84
CA GLY A 21 42.92 11.24 17.28
C GLY A 21 42.25 12.39 18.03
N LEU A 22 42.59 13.65 17.69
CA LEU A 22 41.97 14.85 18.27
C LEU A 22 40.52 15.05 17.78
N ALA A 23 40.23 14.76 16.52
CA ALA A 23 38.86 14.80 15.97
C ALA A 23 37.97 13.72 16.60
N GLY A 24 38.48 12.48 16.75
CA GLY A 24 37.76 11.41 17.46
C GLY A 24 37.52 11.71 18.94
N LEU A 25 38.47 12.36 19.63
CA LEU A 25 38.32 12.85 21.00
C LEU A 25 37.33 14.02 21.08
N ALA A 26 37.35 14.96 20.13
CA ALA A 26 36.45 16.10 20.06
C ALA A 26 35.01 15.68 19.75
N ALA A 27 34.80 14.75 18.81
CA ALA A 27 33.50 14.15 18.52
C ALA A 27 32.95 13.41 19.75
N ALA A 28 33.77 12.57 20.40
CA ALA A 28 33.40 11.89 21.64
C ALA A 28 33.15 12.84 22.83
N GLN A 29 33.72 14.04 22.82
CA GLN A 29 33.49 15.08 23.81
C GLN A 29 32.25 15.92 23.48
N GLY A 30 31.99 16.18 22.21
CA GLY A 30 30.77 16.83 21.70
C GLY A 30 29.52 16.03 22.03
N LEU A 31 29.57 14.71 21.92
CA LEU A 31 28.47 13.81 22.29
C LEU A 31 28.12 13.80 23.78
N LYS A 32 29.04 14.23 24.65
CA LYS A 32 28.81 14.39 26.10
C LYS A 32 28.20 15.74 26.47
N THR A 33 28.01 16.63 25.50
CA THR A 33 27.36 17.93 25.71
C THR A 33 25.89 17.71 26.03
N SER A 34 25.37 18.41 27.04
CA SER A 34 23.94 18.42 27.35
C SER A 34 23.14 19.08 26.23
N MET A 35 22.00 18.51 25.90
CA MET A 35 21.09 19.02 24.87
C MET A 35 20.60 20.41 25.25
N THR A 36 20.84 21.38 24.37
CA THR A 36 20.11 22.66 24.38
C THR A 36 18.76 22.49 23.69
N TYR A 37 17.90 23.51 23.79
CA TYR A 37 16.63 23.52 23.07
C TYR A 37 16.84 23.42 21.56
N GLY A 38 17.74 24.24 21.00
CA GLY A 38 18.10 24.16 19.58
C GLY A 38 18.70 22.81 19.16
N ASP A 39 19.47 22.14 20.02
CA ASP A 39 19.99 20.80 19.74
C ASP A 39 18.88 19.75 19.71
N ALA A 40 17.95 19.79 20.67
CA ALA A 40 16.82 18.87 20.74
C ALA A 40 15.87 19.04 19.56
N ARG A 41 15.53 20.29 19.20
CA ARG A 41 14.73 20.59 18.01
C ARG A 41 15.41 20.11 16.74
N HIS A 42 16.71 20.38 16.57
CA HIS A 42 17.47 19.92 15.40
C HIS A 42 17.44 18.40 15.28
N LEU A 43 17.66 17.68 16.39
CA LEU A 43 17.60 16.22 16.42
C LEU A 43 16.23 15.70 15.98
N LEU A 44 15.16 16.21 16.59
CA LEU A 44 13.78 15.80 16.32
C LEU A 44 13.34 16.12 14.88
N GLU A 45 13.62 17.33 14.36
CA GLU A 45 13.23 17.68 12.99
C GLU A 45 14.02 16.89 11.93
N ARG A 46 15.29 16.58 12.17
CA ARG A 46 16.11 15.82 11.23
C ARG A 46 15.74 14.34 11.23
N ALA A 47 15.64 13.76 12.41
CA ALA A 47 15.52 12.32 12.56
C ALA A 47 14.10 11.81 12.75
N GLY A 48 13.18 12.65 13.23
CA GLY A 48 11.76 12.35 13.35
C GLY A 48 10.90 13.13 12.35
N LEU A 49 9.69 13.48 12.78
CA LEU A 49 8.67 14.21 12.02
C LEU A 49 8.12 15.33 12.92
N GLY A 50 8.66 16.55 12.75
CA GLY A 50 8.34 17.66 13.65
C GLY A 50 9.08 17.60 14.99
N ALA A 51 8.89 18.63 15.81
CA ALA A 51 9.52 18.77 17.12
C ALA A 51 8.56 19.45 18.08
N HIS A 52 7.66 18.67 18.69
CA HIS A 52 6.72 19.20 19.67
C HIS A 52 7.46 19.63 20.95
N PRO A 53 7.03 20.71 21.64
CA PRO A 53 7.69 21.16 22.87
C PRO A 53 7.86 20.08 23.94
N ASP A 54 6.87 19.20 24.13
CA ASP A 54 6.99 18.09 25.10
C ASP A 54 8.07 17.07 24.70
N GLU A 55 8.23 16.80 23.40
CA GLU A 55 9.30 15.94 22.90
C GLU A 55 10.67 16.63 23.07
N ILE A 56 10.75 17.95 22.90
CA ILE A 56 11.96 18.74 23.14
C ILE A 56 12.33 18.70 24.62
N ASP A 57 11.36 18.98 25.51
CA ASP A 57 11.56 19.00 26.96
C ASP A 57 12.01 17.64 27.50
N ALA A 58 11.52 16.55 26.91
CA ALA A 58 11.95 15.19 27.25
C ALA A 58 13.44 14.93 26.94
N LEU A 59 14.03 15.67 26.00
CA LEU A 59 15.45 15.56 25.63
C LEU A 59 16.34 16.55 26.42
N LEU A 60 15.77 17.60 27.00
CA LEU A 60 16.53 18.56 27.79
C LEU A 60 17.17 17.90 29.02
N GLY A 61 18.45 18.19 29.26
CA GLY A 61 19.23 17.60 30.34
C GLY A 61 19.85 16.24 30.03
N LEU A 62 19.44 15.56 28.95
CA LEU A 62 20.19 14.44 28.38
C LEU A 62 21.47 14.95 27.70
N THR A 63 22.47 14.08 27.57
CA THR A 63 23.59 14.32 26.64
C THR A 63 23.18 13.98 25.21
N ARG A 64 23.85 14.56 24.22
CA ARG A 64 23.61 14.23 22.78
C ARG A 64 23.65 12.73 22.53
N ALA A 65 24.60 12.00 23.12
CA ALA A 65 24.66 10.54 23.02
C ALA A 65 23.39 9.86 23.54
N GLN A 66 22.92 10.23 24.74
CA GLN A 66 21.71 9.65 25.34
C GLN A 66 20.44 9.98 24.55
N ALA A 67 20.35 11.19 23.98
CA ALA A 67 19.23 11.59 23.14
C ALA A 67 19.23 10.80 21.81
N ILE A 68 20.40 10.57 21.21
CA ILE A 68 20.54 9.72 20.02
C ILE A 68 20.15 8.28 20.36
N ASP A 69 20.62 7.72 21.48
CA ASP A 69 20.26 6.37 21.94
C ASP A 69 18.74 6.23 22.05
N ALA A 70 18.08 7.15 22.76
CA ALA A 70 16.64 7.14 22.96
C ALA A 70 15.85 7.15 21.63
N MET A 71 16.36 7.85 20.61
CA MET A 71 15.71 7.94 19.32
C MET A 71 16.00 6.72 18.43
N VAL A 72 17.23 6.23 18.44
CA VAL A 72 17.63 5.03 17.71
C VAL A 72 16.90 3.80 18.25
N ASP A 73 16.58 3.75 19.55
CA ASP A 73 15.81 2.68 20.17
C ASP A 73 14.37 2.59 19.63
N GLN A 74 13.83 3.69 19.10
CA GLN A 74 12.47 3.81 18.56
C GLN A 74 12.37 3.60 17.03
N LEU A 75 13.40 3.05 16.38
CA LEU A 75 13.36 2.82 14.93
C LEU A 75 12.48 1.64 14.51
N ASP A 76 12.15 0.74 15.44
CA ASP A 76 11.28 -0.41 15.15
C ASP A 76 9.81 0.02 15.10
N VAL A 77 9.25 0.00 13.89
CA VAL A 77 7.84 0.27 13.58
C VAL A 77 7.19 -0.91 12.88
N SER A 78 7.70 -2.13 13.14
CA SER A 78 7.16 -3.39 12.63
C SER A 78 5.69 -3.59 13.01
N VAL A 79 5.32 -3.11 14.21
CA VAL A 79 3.93 -3.02 14.66
C VAL A 79 3.44 -1.59 14.47
N PRO A 80 2.44 -1.35 13.61
CA PRO A 80 1.88 -0.01 13.44
C PRO A 80 1.13 0.45 14.69
N PHE A 81 1.09 1.76 14.91
CA PHE A 81 0.45 2.37 16.07
C PHE A 81 -1.09 2.31 15.98
N ASN A 82 -1.65 2.61 14.82
CA ASN A 82 -3.06 2.44 14.48
C ASN A 82 -3.22 1.17 13.65
N GLU A 83 -4.33 0.49 13.85
CA GLU A 83 -4.70 -0.67 13.05
C GLU A 83 -4.77 -0.29 11.56
N PRO A 84 -4.17 -1.09 10.66
CA PRO A 84 -4.31 -0.90 9.23
C PRO A 84 -5.78 -1.05 8.79
N PRO A 85 -6.16 -0.50 7.62
CA PRO A 85 -7.52 -0.63 7.12
C PRO A 85 -7.94 -2.11 7.05
N ILE A 86 -9.11 -2.44 7.61
CA ILE A 86 -9.56 -3.83 7.80
C ILE A 86 -9.41 -4.66 6.53
N ARG A 87 -9.85 -4.14 5.37
CA ARG A 87 -9.80 -4.85 4.08
C ARG A 87 -8.39 -5.22 3.60
N LEU A 88 -7.37 -4.47 4.04
CA LEU A 88 -5.98 -4.76 3.71
C LEU A 88 -5.36 -5.75 4.72
N SER A 89 -5.98 -5.89 5.89
CA SER A 89 -5.46 -6.63 7.04
C SER A 89 -6.16 -7.96 7.33
N ASP A 90 -7.44 -8.10 6.94
CA ASP A 90 -8.29 -9.27 7.21
C ASP A 90 -8.05 -10.43 6.24
N GLY A 91 -7.24 -10.19 5.19
CA GLY A 91 -6.91 -11.18 4.19
C GLY A 91 -8.08 -11.51 3.26
N GLU A 92 -9.06 -10.60 3.09
CA GLU A 92 -10.09 -10.75 2.06
C GLU A 92 -9.41 -10.95 0.70
N HIS A 93 -9.61 -12.12 0.11
CA HIS A 93 -8.82 -12.54 -1.04
C HIS A 93 -9.33 -11.89 -2.32
N VAL A 94 -8.60 -10.88 -2.78
CA VAL A 94 -8.97 -10.13 -3.99
C VAL A 94 -8.51 -10.88 -5.23
N HIS A 95 -9.45 -11.09 -6.15
CA HIS A 95 -9.24 -11.88 -7.36
C HIS A 95 -8.50 -11.15 -8.50
N TYR A 96 -7.30 -10.61 -8.23
CA TYR A 96 -6.48 -9.85 -9.19
C TYR A 96 -6.17 -10.62 -10.48
N TRP A 97 -5.93 -11.94 -10.38
CA TRP A 97 -5.68 -12.79 -11.55
C TRP A 97 -6.88 -12.89 -12.49
N MET A 98 -8.08 -12.53 -12.02
CA MET A 98 -9.33 -12.59 -12.79
C MET A 98 -9.70 -11.28 -13.48
N ASN A 99 -9.04 -10.17 -13.14
CA ASN A 99 -9.38 -8.82 -13.65
C ASN A 99 -9.42 -8.76 -15.19
N ASN A 100 -8.56 -9.52 -15.87
CA ASN A 100 -8.54 -9.56 -17.34
C ASN A 100 -9.73 -10.30 -17.97
N ASP A 101 -10.40 -11.18 -17.21
CA ASP A 101 -11.56 -11.94 -17.67
C ASP A 101 -12.89 -11.20 -17.44
N TYR A 102 -12.90 -10.17 -16.59
CA TYR A 102 -14.06 -9.33 -16.28
C TYR A 102 -14.53 -8.49 -17.47
N GLU A 103 -15.83 -8.22 -17.53
CA GLU A 103 -16.38 -7.25 -18.49
C GLU A 103 -15.99 -5.82 -18.13
N GLU A 104 -16.16 -4.86 -19.04
CA GLU A 104 -15.53 -3.54 -18.86
C GLU A 104 -16.17 -2.78 -17.71
N GLN A 105 -17.48 -2.97 -17.52
CA GLN A 105 -18.21 -2.46 -16.37
C GLN A 105 -17.68 -3.05 -15.05
N ASP A 106 -17.47 -4.36 -14.98
CA ASP A 106 -16.94 -5.03 -13.79
C ASP A 106 -15.48 -4.65 -13.52
N ARG A 107 -14.67 -4.46 -14.56
CA ARG A 107 -13.29 -3.96 -14.45
C ARG A 107 -13.24 -2.53 -13.94
N GLN A 108 -14.15 -1.68 -14.39
CA GLN A 108 -14.24 -0.32 -13.89
C GLN A 108 -14.65 -0.30 -12.42
N ALA A 109 -15.64 -1.11 -12.03
CA ALA A 109 -16.00 -1.28 -10.62
C ALA A 109 -14.82 -1.82 -9.78
N PHE A 110 -14.06 -2.78 -10.32
CA PHE A 110 -12.86 -3.31 -9.67
C PHE A 110 -11.82 -2.21 -9.44
N ARG A 111 -11.49 -1.42 -10.49
CA ARG A 111 -10.55 -0.29 -10.40
C ARG A 111 -10.97 0.75 -9.37
N VAL A 112 -12.23 1.17 -9.41
CA VAL A 112 -12.77 2.14 -8.43
C VAL A 112 -12.61 1.65 -7.00
N GLU A 113 -12.80 0.35 -6.74
CA GLU A 113 -12.58 -0.20 -5.41
C GLU A 113 -11.10 -0.21 -5.01
N ARG A 114 -10.19 -0.53 -5.94
CA ARG A 114 -8.74 -0.47 -5.68
C ARG A 114 -8.27 0.95 -5.40
N ASP A 115 -8.83 1.93 -6.12
CA ASP A 115 -8.54 3.35 -5.88
C ASP A 115 -9.01 3.78 -4.49
N LYS A 116 -10.21 3.36 -4.06
CA LYS A 116 -10.70 3.61 -2.69
C LYS A 116 -9.76 3.01 -1.64
N GLU A 117 -9.33 1.76 -1.80
CA GLU A 117 -8.37 1.08 -0.91
C GLU A 117 -7.02 1.81 -0.86
N MET A 118 -6.53 2.30 -2.00
CA MET A 118 -5.30 3.08 -2.06
C MET A 118 -5.42 4.42 -1.30
N GLY A 119 -6.57 5.09 -1.43
CA GLY A 119 -6.87 6.28 -0.64
C GLY A 119 -6.90 6.01 0.87
N GLU A 120 -7.44 4.86 1.28
CA GLU A 120 -7.44 4.40 2.68
C GLU A 120 -6.02 4.13 3.19
N LEU A 121 -5.19 3.44 2.41
CA LEU A 121 -3.80 3.16 2.75
C LEU A 121 -2.98 4.46 2.91
N ARG A 122 -3.17 5.44 2.03
CA ARG A 122 -2.55 6.78 2.13
C ARG A 122 -2.96 7.51 3.40
N ARG A 123 -4.28 7.58 3.67
CA ARG A 123 -4.80 8.24 4.88
C ARG A 123 -4.35 7.55 6.16
N TRP A 124 -4.32 6.21 6.18
CA TRP A 124 -3.81 5.45 7.31
C TRP A 124 -2.34 5.77 7.59
N TRP A 125 -1.46 5.80 6.57
CA TRP A 125 -0.06 6.13 6.81
C TRP A 125 0.14 7.59 7.25
N ILE A 126 -0.65 8.52 6.73
CA ILE A 126 -0.69 9.91 7.24
C ILE A 126 -1.07 9.93 8.73
N ARG A 127 -2.10 9.16 9.11
CA ARG A 127 -2.53 9.03 10.50
C ARG A 127 -1.44 8.38 11.36
N GLU A 128 -0.76 7.34 10.89
CA GLU A 128 0.41 6.74 11.56
C GLU A 128 1.47 7.80 11.86
N MET A 129 1.86 8.57 10.85
CA MET A 129 2.88 9.61 11.01
C MET A 129 2.43 10.69 12.00
N LEU A 130 1.15 11.09 12.03
CA LEU A 130 0.60 12.03 13.01
C LEU A 130 0.56 11.44 14.43
N SER A 131 0.16 10.18 14.56
CA SER A 131 -0.14 9.54 15.85
C SER A 131 1.04 8.88 16.53
N THR A 132 2.03 8.40 15.79
CA THR A 132 3.10 7.58 16.34
C THR A 132 3.87 8.30 17.46
N SER A 133 4.23 7.52 18.49
CA SER A 133 5.20 7.89 19.51
C SER A 133 6.65 7.64 19.08
N SER A 134 6.86 7.03 17.92
CA SER A 134 8.17 6.66 17.36
C SER A 134 8.38 7.31 15.97
N PRO A 135 8.40 8.66 15.89
CA PRO A 135 8.48 9.35 14.60
C PRO A 135 9.77 9.08 13.82
N ALA A 136 10.84 8.66 14.51
CA ALA A 136 12.09 8.30 13.85
C ALA A 136 11.98 7.00 13.02
N GLY A 137 11.18 6.04 13.47
CA GLY A 137 10.89 4.84 12.69
C GLY A 137 10.05 5.13 11.45
N GLU A 138 9.02 5.99 11.56
CA GLU A 138 8.23 6.43 10.39
C GLU A 138 9.07 7.26 9.39
N ARG A 139 10.01 8.06 9.90
CA ARG A 139 10.99 8.77 9.05
C ARG A 139 11.86 7.79 8.27
N LEU A 140 12.39 6.76 8.94
CA LEU A 140 13.20 5.73 8.29
C LEU A 140 12.38 4.94 7.25
N LEU A 141 11.13 4.62 7.57
CA LEU A 141 10.21 4.01 6.61
C LEU A 141 9.96 4.89 5.40
N LEU A 142 9.76 6.21 5.58
CA LEU A 142 9.60 7.15 4.47
C LEU A 142 10.84 7.20 3.56
N ILE A 143 12.04 7.14 4.14
CA ILE A 143 13.31 7.04 3.40
C ILE A 143 13.30 5.76 2.56
N TRP A 144 12.96 4.61 3.14
CA TRP A 144 12.92 3.35 2.41
C TRP A 144 11.84 3.28 1.34
N SER A 145 10.65 3.81 1.61
CA SER A 145 9.58 3.93 0.61
C SER A 145 9.95 4.85 -0.56
N ASN A 146 10.87 5.80 -0.35
CA ASN A 146 11.41 6.63 -1.43
C ASN A 146 12.64 6.01 -2.13
N HIS A 147 13.38 5.14 -1.44
CA HIS A 147 14.56 4.46 -1.99
C HIS A 147 14.17 3.21 -2.79
N PHE A 148 13.19 2.43 -2.32
CA PHE A 148 12.67 1.23 -2.96
C PHE A 148 11.27 1.47 -3.53
N VAL A 149 11.20 2.31 -4.55
CA VAL A 149 9.94 2.81 -5.09
C VAL A 149 9.12 1.73 -5.78
N SER A 150 7.82 1.74 -5.54
CA SER A 150 6.82 1.13 -6.41
C SER A 150 5.60 2.07 -6.48
N ALA A 151 5.19 2.45 -7.70
CA ALA A 151 4.12 3.42 -7.91
C ALA A 151 2.79 2.71 -8.23
N TYR A 152 1.73 3.05 -7.50
CA TYR A 152 0.42 2.38 -7.63
C TYR A 152 -0.12 2.38 -9.06
N SER A 153 -0.01 3.51 -9.77
CA SER A 153 -0.45 3.63 -11.18
C SER A 153 0.19 2.62 -12.14
N SER A 154 1.35 2.08 -11.77
CA SER A 154 2.15 1.16 -12.59
C SER A 154 2.07 -0.30 -12.11
N LEU A 155 1.20 -0.62 -11.15
CA LEU A 155 1.10 -1.94 -10.53
C LEU A 155 -0.15 -2.73 -10.94
N ASN A 156 -0.84 -2.36 -12.02
CA ASN A 156 -2.12 -2.99 -12.41
C ASN A 156 -3.13 -3.02 -11.24
N GLU A 157 -3.21 -1.90 -10.52
CA GLU A 157 -4.14 -1.71 -9.40
C GLU A 157 -3.91 -2.66 -8.19
N GLU A 158 -2.76 -3.32 -8.11
CA GLU A 158 -2.37 -4.25 -7.02
C GLU A 158 -2.02 -3.54 -5.70
N VAL A 159 -2.95 -2.78 -5.11
CA VAL A 159 -2.77 -2.09 -3.82
C VAL A 159 -2.32 -3.01 -2.68
N HIS A 160 -2.75 -4.29 -2.69
CA HIS A 160 -2.32 -5.28 -1.69
C HIS A 160 -0.82 -5.61 -1.80
N ALA A 161 -0.24 -5.56 -3.01
CA ALA A 161 1.20 -5.73 -3.18
C ALA A 161 1.97 -4.56 -2.56
N LEU A 162 1.48 -3.32 -2.69
CA LEU A 162 2.05 -2.14 -2.02
C LEU A 162 1.91 -2.20 -0.51
N TYR A 163 0.76 -2.67 -0.01
CA TYR A 163 0.57 -2.88 1.43
C TYR A 163 1.57 -3.91 1.97
N ASN A 164 1.77 -5.02 1.26
CA ASN A 164 2.77 -6.05 1.61
C ASN A 164 4.19 -5.50 1.58
N GLN A 165 4.55 -4.71 0.56
CA GLN A 165 5.85 -4.03 0.48
C GLN A 165 6.04 -3.08 1.66
N HIS A 166 5.07 -2.23 1.94
CA HIS A 166 5.12 -1.29 3.06
C HIS A 166 5.26 -2.01 4.42
N THR A 167 4.60 -3.15 4.58
CA THR A 167 4.71 -4.00 5.78
C THR A 167 6.07 -4.68 5.88
N MET A 168 6.62 -5.16 4.76
CA MET A 168 7.98 -5.70 4.69
C MET A 168 9.03 -4.65 5.04
N LEU A 169 8.88 -3.41 4.54
CA LEU A 169 9.76 -2.29 4.88
C LEU A 169 9.67 -1.92 6.37
N ARG A 170 8.48 -2.01 6.99
CA ARG A 170 8.32 -1.82 8.44
C ARG A 170 9.05 -2.89 9.26
N ASP A 171 8.87 -4.16 8.87
CA ASP A 171 9.49 -5.31 9.52
C ASP A 171 11.02 -5.30 9.41
N LYS A 172 11.55 -4.99 8.21
CA LYS A 172 12.98 -5.17 7.90
C LYS A 172 13.80 -3.88 7.84
N GLY A 173 13.14 -2.74 7.66
CA GLY A 173 13.79 -1.45 7.40
C GLY A 173 14.66 -0.92 8.54
N HIS A 174 14.53 -1.45 9.75
CA HIS A 174 15.34 -1.06 10.89
C HIS A 174 16.41 -2.10 11.28
N GLY A 175 16.44 -3.25 10.59
CA GLY A 175 17.36 -4.37 10.83
C GLY A 175 18.61 -4.29 9.96
N ASN A 176 18.90 -5.36 9.23
CA ASN A 176 20.07 -5.48 8.37
C ASN A 176 19.76 -5.13 6.90
N PHE A 177 20.60 -4.30 6.26
CA PHE A 177 20.38 -3.89 4.87
C PHE A 177 20.50 -5.03 3.86
N ARG A 178 21.34 -6.04 4.12
CA ARG A 178 21.45 -7.24 3.28
C ARG A 178 20.13 -8.00 3.26
N ASP A 179 19.53 -8.21 4.42
CA ASP A 179 18.25 -8.92 4.54
C ASP A 179 17.09 -8.10 3.97
N LEU A 180 17.11 -6.78 4.16
CA LEU A 180 16.16 -5.87 3.52
C LEU A 180 16.25 -5.99 1.99
N LEU A 181 17.45 -5.93 1.42
CA LEU A 181 17.64 -6.01 -0.03
C LEU A 181 17.19 -7.36 -0.60
N ARG A 182 17.48 -8.46 0.12
CA ARG A 182 17.01 -9.81 -0.24
C ARG A 182 15.48 -9.93 -0.24
N ALA A 183 14.82 -9.21 0.65
CA ALA A 183 13.37 -9.14 0.69
C ALA A 183 12.83 -8.27 -0.47
N VAL A 184 13.43 -7.10 -0.73
CA VAL A 184 13.03 -6.20 -1.82
C VAL A 184 13.11 -6.89 -3.19
N VAL A 185 14.17 -7.64 -3.50
CA VAL A 185 14.27 -8.33 -4.81
C VAL A 185 13.27 -9.49 -4.98
N ARG A 186 12.56 -9.86 -3.92
CA ARG A 186 11.49 -10.89 -3.91
C ARG A 186 10.11 -10.30 -3.65
N ASP A 187 10.03 -9.00 -3.39
CA ASP A 187 8.79 -8.29 -3.11
C ASP A 187 7.92 -8.21 -4.37
N ALA A 188 6.63 -8.49 -4.23
CA ALA A 188 5.73 -8.56 -5.37
C ALA A 188 5.51 -7.22 -6.07
N ALA A 189 5.42 -6.11 -5.31
CA ALA A 189 5.29 -4.79 -5.89
C ALA A 189 6.55 -4.44 -6.69
N MET A 190 7.74 -4.71 -6.15
CA MET A 190 9.01 -4.49 -6.85
C MET A 190 9.14 -5.35 -8.11
N LEU A 191 8.82 -6.65 -8.01
CA LEU A 191 8.88 -7.59 -9.15
C LEU A 191 7.89 -7.23 -10.27
N ASN A 192 6.74 -6.65 -9.92
CA ASN A 192 5.76 -6.16 -10.90
C ASN A 192 6.20 -4.81 -11.50
N TYR A 193 6.53 -3.83 -10.65
CA TYR A 193 6.86 -2.46 -11.05
C TYR A 193 8.05 -2.39 -12.02
N LEU A 194 9.06 -3.25 -11.81
CA LEU A 194 10.25 -3.33 -12.66
C LEU A 194 10.19 -4.50 -13.64
N ASP A 195 9.00 -5.05 -13.91
CA ASP A 195 8.72 -6.09 -14.90
C ASP A 195 9.58 -7.35 -14.76
N ASN A 196 10.12 -7.64 -13.57
CA ASN A 196 10.94 -8.83 -13.34
C ASN A 196 10.11 -10.11 -13.31
N ASN A 197 8.81 -10.01 -13.00
CA ASN A 197 7.85 -11.10 -13.20
C ASN A 197 7.81 -11.64 -14.65
N ASN A 198 8.29 -10.87 -15.63
CA ASN A 198 8.45 -11.25 -17.03
C ASN A 198 9.91 -11.59 -17.43
N ASN A 199 10.86 -11.58 -16.49
CA ASN A 199 12.27 -11.85 -16.73
C ASN A 199 12.53 -13.36 -16.92
N ARG A 200 12.92 -13.77 -18.14
CA ARG A 200 13.13 -15.19 -18.51
C ARG A 200 14.50 -15.38 -19.12
N GLU A 201 15.07 -16.58 -18.98
CA GLU A 201 16.36 -16.96 -19.57
C GLU A 201 16.49 -16.57 -21.05
N GLU A 202 15.45 -16.87 -21.85
CA GLU A 202 15.46 -16.56 -23.30
C GLU A 202 15.39 -15.06 -23.61
N GLN A 203 14.87 -14.25 -22.70
CA GLN A 203 14.65 -12.81 -22.84
C GLN A 203 14.89 -12.11 -21.49
N PRO A 204 16.16 -11.95 -21.06
CA PRO A 204 16.46 -11.31 -19.79
C PRO A 204 15.97 -9.86 -19.77
N ASN A 205 15.24 -9.49 -18.72
CA ASN A 205 14.77 -8.13 -18.49
C ASN A 205 15.77 -7.38 -17.61
N GLU A 206 16.29 -6.26 -18.10
CA GLU A 206 17.35 -5.49 -17.45
C GLU A 206 16.85 -4.48 -16.43
N ASN A 207 15.53 -4.19 -16.36
CA ASN A 207 14.99 -3.12 -15.54
C ASN A 207 15.39 -3.27 -14.06
N LEU A 208 14.90 -4.30 -13.35
CA LEU A 208 15.27 -4.52 -11.94
C LEU A 208 16.78 -4.64 -11.73
N ALA A 209 17.51 -5.24 -12.67
CA ALA A 209 18.97 -5.35 -12.58
C ALA A 209 19.68 -4.00 -12.63
N ARG A 210 19.21 -3.11 -13.51
CA ARG A 210 19.74 -1.75 -13.65
C ARG A 210 19.43 -0.93 -12.41
N GLU A 211 18.18 -0.93 -11.95
CA GLU A 211 17.80 -0.17 -10.76
C GLU A 211 18.50 -0.69 -9.50
N LEU A 212 18.68 -2.02 -9.38
CA LEU A 212 19.44 -2.61 -8.28
C LEU A 212 20.88 -2.09 -8.22
N LEU A 213 21.55 -1.99 -9.37
CA LEU A 213 22.91 -1.48 -9.46
C LEU A 213 22.96 0.05 -9.29
N GLU A 214 22.10 0.77 -10.01
CA GLU A 214 22.16 2.22 -10.18
C GLU A 214 21.50 2.99 -9.04
N LEU A 215 20.27 2.65 -8.69
CA LEU A 215 19.44 3.43 -7.77
C LEU A 215 19.38 2.84 -6.36
N PHE A 216 19.59 1.52 -6.21
CA PHE A 216 19.37 0.87 -4.93
C PHE A 216 20.66 0.53 -4.17
N VAL A 217 21.79 0.32 -4.85
CA VAL A 217 23.00 -0.19 -4.19
C VAL A 217 24.28 0.57 -4.53
N LEU A 218 24.68 0.71 -5.79
CA LEU A 218 26.04 1.21 -6.11
C LEU A 218 26.11 2.67 -6.54
N GLY A 219 25.03 3.23 -7.10
CA GLY A 219 25.10 4.51 -7.80
C GLY A 219 25.62 4.40 -9.23
N GLU A 220 25.29 5.41 -10.05
CA GLU A 220 25.73 5.50 -11.44
C GLU A 220 27.27 5.52 -11.55
N GLY A 221 27.82 4.82 -12.56
CA GLY A 221 29.25 4.82 -12.87
C GLY A 221 30.09 3.78 -12.12
N HIS A 222 29.47 2.98 -11.25
CA HIS A 222 30.14 1.93 -10.46
C HIS A 222 29.98 0.50 -11.02
N TYR A 223 29.30 0.36 -12.16
CA TYR A 223 29.07 -0.89 -12.88
C TYR A 223 29.17 -0.66 -14.39
N THR A 224 29.22 -1.74 -15.16
CA THR A 224 29.16 -1.67 -16.63
C THR A 224 27.82 -2.18 -17.15
N GLU A 225 27.50 -1.84 -18.39
CA GLU A 225 26.33 -2.41 -19.09
C GLU A 225 26.38 -3.95 -19.17
N LYS A 226 27.58 -4.53 -19.13
CA LYS A 226 27.72 -5.99 -19.05
C LYS A 226 27.27 -6.52 -17.70
N ASP A 227 27.58 -5.82 -16.61
CA ASP A 227 27.14 -6.22 -15.27
C ASP A 227 25.61 -6.18 -15.16
N VAL A 228 24.95 -5.16 -15.74
CA VAL A 228 23.48 -5.09 -15.82
C VAL A 228 22.90 -6.36 -16.46
N LYS A 229 23.43 -6.79 -17.60
CA LYS A 229 22.97 -8.00 -18.30
C LYS A 229 23.20 -9.27 -17.50
N GLU A 230 24.35 -9.36 -16.82
CA GLU A 230 24.71 -10.53 -16.03
C GLU A 230 23.88 -10.61 -14.74
N VAL A 231 23.56 -9.47 -14.12
CA VAL A 231 22.61 -9.40 -13.00
C VAL A 231 21.18 -9.71 -13.48
N ALA A 232 20.75 -9.20 -14.64
CA ALA A 232 19.46 -9.52 -15.22
C ALA A 232 19.27 -11.03 -15.41
N ARG A 233 20.31 -11.72 -15.90
CA ARG A 233 20.36 -13.19 -15.99
C ARG A 233 20.23 -13.85 -14.61
N ALA A 234 20.88 -13.33 -13.57
CA ALA A 234 20.77 -13.86 -12.20
C ALA A 234 19.37 -13.69 -11.59
N LEU A 235 18.59 -12.69 -12.02
CA LEU A 235 17.23 -12.41 -11.55
C LEU A 235 16.13 -13.08 -12.38
N THR A 236 16.49 -13.83 -13.43
CA THR A 236 15.52 -14.55 -14.28
C THR A 236 14.72 -15.59 -13.48
N GLY A 237 13.45 -15.76 -13.81
CA GLY A 237 12.54 -16.71 -13.13
C GLY A 237 11.99 -16.24 -11.79
N TYR A 238 12.36 -15.05 -11.29
CA TYR A 238 11.81 -14.50 -10.05
C TYR A 238 10.48 -13.80 -10.35
N SER A 239 9.40 -14.31 -9.75
CA SER A 239 8.03 -13.85 -9.98
C SER A 239 7.23 -13.88 -8.67
N TYR A 240 5.93 -13.67 -8.76
CA TYR A 240 5.02 -13.72 -7.62
C TYR A 240 3.68 -14.37 -8.01
N ASN A 241 2.93 -14.77 -6.99
CA ASN A 241 1.67 -15.49 -7.16
C ASN A 241 0.46 -14.64 -6.74
N ARG A 242 -0.21 -14.02 -7.73
CA ARG A 242 -1.47 -13.29 -7.53
C ARG A 242 -2.58 -14.12 -6.87
N LEU A 243 -2.59 -15.44 -7.07
CA LEU A 243 -3.58 -16.35 -6.48
C LEU A 243 -3.27 -16.67 -5.01
N ARG A 244 -2.01 -16.50 -4.58
CA ARG A 244 -1.58 -16.79 -3.21
C ARG A 244 -1.04 -15.54 -2.53
N ASP A 245 -1.90 -14.52 -2.43
CA ASP A 245 -1.61 -13.27 -1.71
C ASP A 245 -0.23 -12.68 -2.01
N PHE A 246 0.15 -12.69 -3.29
CA PHE A 246 1.41 -12.12 -3.78
C PHE A 246 2.67 -12.79 -3.23
N GLU A 247 2.58 -14.04 -2.76
CA GLU A 247 3.75 -14.83 -2.36
C GLU A 247 4.80 -14.88 -3.48
N TYR A 248 6.07 -14.73 -3.10
CA TYR A 248 7.21 -14.90 -4.00
C TYR A 248 7.19 -16.30 -4.62
N ARG A 249 7.44 -16.37 -5.94
CA ARG A 249 7.54 -17.62 -6.69
C ARG A 249 8.81 -17.63 -7.54
N PHE A 250 9.61 -18.67 -7.40
CA PHE A 250 10.72 -18.95 -8.29
C PHE A 250 10.29 -19.93 -9.38
N GLU A 251 10.58 -19.61 -10.64
CA GLU A 251 10.26 -20.39 -11.83
C GLU A 251 11.54 -20.91 -12.50
N PRO A 252 12.02 -22.11 -12.15
CA PRO A 252 13.35 -22.58 -12.54
C PRO A 252 13.52 -22.78 -14.04
N TRP A 253 12.45 -23.11 -14.76
CA TRP A 253 12.44 -23.23 -16.21
C TRP A 253 12.59 -21.89 -16.94
N ASN A 254 12.40 -20.78 -16.23
CA ASN A 254 12.66 -19.44 -16.74
C ASN A 254 14.00 -18.89 -16.23
N HIS A 255 14.76 -19.64 -15.42
CA HIS A 255 16.00 -19.17 -14.81
C HIS A 255 17.23 -19.58 -15.62
N ASP A 256 18.13 -18.63 -15.86
CA ASP A 256 19.47 -18.87 -16.41
C ASP A 256 20.40 -19.40 -15.31
N ASP A 257 20.61 -20.71 -15.27
CA ASP A 257 21.52 -21.37 -14.31
C ASP A 257 23.01 -21.35 -14.76
N GLY A 258 23.29 -20.63 -15.85
CA GLY A 258 24.60 -20.51 -16.46
C GLY A 258 25.60 -19.76 -15.59
N SER A 259 26.88 -19.88 -15.95
CA SER A 259 27.94 -19.07 -15.35
C SER A 259 27.76 -17.60 -15.77
N LYS A 260 27.92 -16.72 -14.79
CA LYS A 260 27.77 -15.26 -14.91
C LYS A 260 29.07 -14.57 -14.51
N THR A 261 29.31 -13.38 -15.04
CA THR A 261 30.44 -12.53 -14.64
C THR A 261 29.94 -11.19 -14.13
N ILE A 262 30.01 -10.96 -12.83
CA ILE A 262 29.46 -9.76 -12.16
C ILE A 262 30.58 -9.09 -11.37
N LEU A 263 30.89 -7.83 -11.70
CA LEU A 263 31.96 -7.04 -11.08
C LEU A 263 33.31 -7.77 -11.03
N GLY A 264 33.62 -8.52 -12.11
CA GLY A 264 34.84 -9.29 -12.26
C GLY A 264 34.86 -10.66 -11.56
N ARG A 265 33.82 -11.02 -10.79
CA ARG A 265 33.66 -12.35 -10.19
C ARG A 265 32.94 -13.26 -11.17
N VAL A 266 33.33 -14.55 -11.20
CA VAL A 266 32.73 -15.55 -12.10
C VAL A 266 32.16 -16.69 -11.28
N GLY A 267 30.88 -17.03 -11.52
CA GLY A 267 30.19 -18.09 -10.79
C GLY A 267 28.78 -18.32 -11.32
N ARG A 268 28.08 -19.32 -10.80
CA ARG A 268 26.66 -19.56 -11.11
C ARG A 268 25.81 -18.79 -10.10
N PHE A 269 25.84 -17.48 -10.22
CA PHE A 269 25.21 -16.59 -9.24
C PHE A 269 23.69 -16.55 -9.38
N ASP A 270 23.01 -16.58 -8.24
CA ASP A 270 21.59 -16.23 -8.07
C ASP A 270 21.43 -14.82 -7.48
N ALA A 271 20.21 -14.42 -7.09
CA ALA A 271 19.97 -13.09 -6.56
C ALA A 271 20.67 -12.82 -5.21
N ASP A 272 20.80 -13.83 -4.34
CA ASP A 272 21.44 -13.65 -3.04
C ASP A 272 22.95 -13.49 -3.21
N ASP A 273 23.55 -14.28 -4.11
CA ASP A 273 24.94 -14.12 -4.52
C ASP A 273 25.18 -12.73 -5.12
N VAL A 274 24.28 -12.23 -5.97
CA VAL A 274 24.40 -10.87 -6.53
C VAL A 274 24.45 -9.86 -5.40
N ILE A 275 23.49 -9.89 -4.47
CA ILE A 275 23.44 -8.97 -3.33
C ILE A 275 24.75 -9.02 -2.54
N ASP A 276 25.26 -10.21 -2.26
CA ASP A 276 26.51 -10.37 -1.51
C ASP A 276 27.72 -9.80 -2.29
N ILE A 277 27.76 -9.95 -3.62
CA ILE A 277 28.79 -9.36 -4.48
C ILE A 277 28.72 -7.83 -4.48
N LEU A 278 27.52 -7.25 -4.57
CA LEU A 278 27.34 -5.79 -4.58
C LEU A 278 27.76 -5.18 -3.24
N LEU A 279 27.33 -5.77 -2.14
CA LEU A 279 27.65 -5.30 -0.78
C LEU A 279 29.12 -5.51 -0.38
N ASP A 280 29.90 -6.27 -1.15
CA ASP A 280 31.34 -6.40 -0.93
C ASP A 280 32.15 -5.27 -1.61
N THR A 281 31.48 -4.26 -2.18
CA THR A 281 32.12 -3.11 -2.84
C THR A 281 32.07 -1.85 -1.99
N ASP A 282 33.12 -1.02 -2.07
CA ASP A 282 33.20 0.32 -1.46
C ASP A 282 32.02 1.21 -1.86
N ALA A 283 31.63 1.16 -3.13
CA ALA A 283 30.54 1.95 -3.70
C ALA A 283 29.20 1.72 -2.97
N ALA A 284 28.90 0.48 -2.58
CA ALA A 284 27.63 0.14 -1.93
C ALA A 284 27.41 0.90 -0.62
N SER A 285 28.38 0.89 0.29
CA SER A 285 28.26 1.60 1.57
C SER A 285 28.27 3.11 1.36
N ILE A 286 29.06 3.61 0.42
CA ILE A 286 29.16 5.04 0.13
C ILE A 286 27.82 5.57 -0.37
N PHE A 287 27.22 4.90 -1.35
CA PHE A 287 25.97 5.33 -1.97
C PHE A 287 24.83 5.43 -0.96
N ILE A 288 24.64 4.42 -0.11
CA ILE A 288 23.60 4.47 0.93
C ILE A 288 23.88 5.52 1.99
N VAL A 289 25.15 5.71 2.40
CA VAL A 289 25.51 6.80 3.32
C VAL A 289 25.26 8.17 2.68
N GLU A 290 25.46 8.33 1.38
CA GLU A 290 25.11 9.56 0.65
C GLU A 290 23.60 9.81 0.66
N THR A 291 22.79 8.77 0.43
CA THR A 291 21.34 8.87 0.56
C THR A 291 20.95 9.32 1.98
N PHE A 292 21.48 8.68 3.02
CA PHE A 292 21.19 9.04 4.41
C PHE A 292 21.72 10.44 4.78
N TRP A 293 22.84 10.87 4.19
CA TRP A 293 23.39 12.20 4.36
C TRP A 293 22.41 13.26 3.88
N GLN A 294 21.77 13.05 2.72
CA GLN A 294 20.76 13.97 2.20
C GLN A 294 19.57 14.11 3.16
N TYR A 295 19.11 13.03 3.77
CA TYR A 295 17.96 13.07 4.68
C TYR A 295 18.25 13.66 6.07
N TYR A 296 19.44 13.40 6.62
CA TYR A 296 19.76 13.78 8.01
C TYR A 296 20.67 15.00 8.13
N ILE A 297 21.57 15.25 7.18
CA ILE A 297 22.63 16.27 7.30
C ILE A 297 22.44 17.43 6.31
N SER A 298 22.38 17.19 5.00
CA SER A 298 22.25 18.31 4.03
C SER A 298 21.84 17.89 2.63
N ASP A 299 20.95 18.67 2.00
CA ASP A 299 20.60 18.52 0.58
C ASP A 299 21.69 19.08 -0.36
N PHE A 300 22.51 20.02 0.11
CA PHE A 300 23.37 20.84 -0.75
C PHE A 300 24.86 20.67 -0.48
N GLU A 301 25.25 20.43 0.77
CA GLU A 301 26.65 20.32 1.16
C GLU A 301 27.02 18.87 1.46
N GLN A 302 27.86 18.27 0.60
CA GLN A 302 28.43 16.94 0.82
C GLN A 302 29.89 17.04 1.27
N ASP A 303 30.24 16.34 2.36
CA ASP A 303 31.62 16.13 2.77
C ASP A 303 32.04 14.71 2.44
N ARG A 304 32.70 14.55 1.30
CA ARG A 304 33.09 13.24 0.78
C ARG A 304 34.00 12.47 1.75
N ALA A 305 34.88 13.15 2.47
CA ALA A 305 35.77 12.49 3.42
C ALA A 305 35.00 11.97 4.64
N ALA A 306 34.04 12.75 5.15
CA ALA A 306 33.17 12.31 6.23
C ALA A 306 32.28 11.13 5.81
N ILE A 307 31.70 11.20 4.61
CA ILE A 307 30.88 10.13 4.02
C ILE A 307 31.68 8.83 3.91
N GLU A 308 32.91 8.87 3.39
CA GLU A 308 33.75 7.67 3.25
C GLU A 308 34.10 7.04 4.61
N VAL A 309 34.32 7.85 5.64
CA VAL A 309 34.56 7.37 7.02
C VAL A 309 33.31 6.70 7.59
N LEU A 310 32.14 7.31 7.44
CA LEU A 310 30.87 6.76 7.91
C LEU A 310 30.50 5.47 7.16
N ALA A 311 30.74 5.44 5.85
CA ALA A 311 30.51 4.29 4.99
C ALA A 311 31.38 3.09 5.37
N SER A 312 32.67 3.30 5.63
CA SER A 312 33.55 2.25 6.14
C SER A 312 33.07 1.75 7.51
N ALA A 313 32.72 2.65 8.42
CA ALA A 313 32.26 2.27 9.76
C ALA A 313 30.95 1.46 9.72
N TRP A 314 30.02 1.80 8.84
CA TRP A 314 28.77 1.07 8.67
C TRP A 314 28.98 -0.31 8.03
N ARG A 315 29.89 -0.43 7.06
CA ARG A 315 30.25 -1.75 6.53
C ARG A 315 30.84 -2.65 7.63
N ASP A 316 31.66 -2.11 8.53
CA ASP A 316 32.26 -2.88 9.63
C ASP A 316 31.21 -3.42 10.62
N THR A 317 30.01 -2.84 10.66
CA THR A 317 28.86 -3.37 11.42
C THR A 317 28.06 -4.43 10.65
N ASP A 318 28.55 -4.92 9.51
CA ASP A 318 27.83 -5.79 8.57
C ASP A 318 26.48 -5.20 8.11
N TYR A 319 26.46 -3.89 7.84
CA TYR A 319 25.30 -3.20 7.28
C TYR A 319 24.04 -3.14 8.16
N GLU A 320 24.19 -3.16 9.48
CA GLU A 320 23.10 -2.87 10.44
C GLU A 320 22.57 -1.44 10.29
N ILE A 321 21.30 -1.27 9.90
CA ILE A 321 20.68 0.04 9.61
C ILE A 321 20.56 0.90 10.86
N ARG A 322 20.26 0.26 12.01
CA ARG A 322 20.23 0.95 13.31
C ARG A 322 21.57 1.65 13.62
N GLU A 323 22.68 0.99 13.30
CA GLU A 323 24.01 1.56 13.48
C GLU A 323 24.34 2.62 12.43
N LEU A 324 23.84 2.51 11.19
CA LEU A 324 23.93 3.60 10.21
C LEU A 324 23.28 4.89 10.75
N VAL A 325 22.03 4.81 11.21
CA VAL A 325 21.34 5.99 11.77
C VAL A 325 22.12 6.55 12.96
N ARG A 326 22.59 5.69 13.87
CA ARG A 326 23.44 6.10 15.00
C ARG A 326 24.71 6.82 14.56
N LEU A 327 25.43 6.28 13.57
CA LEU A 327 26.66 6.87 13.02
C LEU A 327 26.39 8.24 12.39
N MET A 328 25.33 8.37 11.61
CA MET A 328 24.93 9.64 11.00
C MET A 328 24.65 10.72 12.05
N LEU A 329 23.82 10.41 13.04
CA LEU A 329 23.42 11.35 14.09
C LEU A 329 24.55 11.64 15.09
N SER A 330 25.51 10.73 15.23
CA SER A 330 26.69 10.91 16.09
C SER A 330 27.84 11.64 15.40
N SER A 331 27.75 11.86 14.08
CA SER A 331 28.80 12.49 13.30
C SER A 331 29.03 13.96 13.70
N GLU A 332 30.26 14.45 13.54
CA GLU A 332 30.57 15.86 13.76
C GLU A 332 29.75 16.76 12.81
N ALA A 333 29.57 16.30 11.57
CA ALA A 333 28.78 17.01 10.56
C ALA A 333 27.32 17.22 10.99
N PHE A 334 26.66 16.22 11.59
CA PHE A 334 25.27 16.38 12.02
C PHE A 334 25.07 17.54 13.02
N TRP A 335 26.06 17.80 13.87
CA TRP A 335 26.01 18.84 14.90
C TRP A 335 26.69 20.15 14.51
N ASP A 336 27.34 20.21 13.34
CA ASP A 336 28.04 21.41 12.88
C ASP A 336 27.00 22.47 12.42
N PRO A 337 27.08 23.70 12.95
CA PRO A 337 26.17 24.79 12.57
C PRO A 337 26.08 25.06 11.07
N ARG A 338 27.11 24.71 10.28
CA ARG A 338 27.10 24.86 8.81
C ARG A 338 25.97 24.09 8.13
N TYR A 339 25.55 22.97 8.69
CA TYR A 339 24.53 22.12 8.08
C TYR A 339 23.11 22.39 8.58
N ARG A 340 22.90 23.34 9.52
CA ARG A 340 21.56 23.73 9.98
C ARG A 340 20.81 24.54 8.92
N GLY A 341 19.54 24.23 8.70
CA GLY A 341 18.73 24.90 7.66
C GLY A 341 19.18 24.59 6.23
N THR A 342 19.85 23.46 6.01
CA THR A 342 20.36 23.05 4.68
C THR A 342 19.56 21.92 4.05
N ILE A 343 18.43 21.53 4.64
CA ILE A 343 17.46 20.61 4.04
C ILE A 343 16.17 21.37 3.79
N VAL A 344 15.64 21.27 2.57
CA VAL A 344 14.30 21.77 2.25
C VAL A 344 13.29 20.74 2.72
N LYS A 345 12.38 21.13 3.62
CA LYS A 345 11.33 20.24 4.15
C LYS A 345 10.51 19.68 2.99
N SER A 346 10.45 18.35 2.87
CA SER A 346 9.50 17.68 1.99
C SER A 346 8.06 18.08 2.33
N PRO A 347 7.06 17.92 1.44
CA PRO A 347 5.67 18.15 1.79
C PRO A 347 5.21 17.42 3.06
N VAL A 348 5.65 16.18 3.28
CA VAL A 348 5.39 15.43 4.53
C VAL A 348 6.02 16.14 5.73
N ASP A 349 7.30 16.49 5.67
CA ASP A 349 8.00 17.20 6.74
C ASP A 349 7.35 18.56 7.05
N LEU A 350 6.89 19.26 6.00
CA LEU A 350 6.28 20.57 6.12
C LEU A 350 4.87 20.46 6.73
N MET A 351 4.01 19.60 6.20
CA MET A 351 2.60 19.56 6.60
C MET A 351 2.43 18.74 7.89
N ILE A 352 2.84 17.48 7.87
CA ILE A 352 2.69 16.56 9.00
C ILE A 352 3.61 16.99 10.16
N GLY A 353 4.85 17.35 9.86
CA GLY A 353 5.79 17.84 10.88
C GLY A 353 5.30 19.12 11.57
N THR A 354 4.63 20.02 10.85
CA THR A 354 4.02 21.24 11.45
C THR A 354 2.83 20.91 12.33
N LEU A 355 1.94 20.03 11.88
CA LEU A 355 0.79 19.59 12.67
C LEU A 355 1.22 18.91 13.97
N ARG A 356 2.24 18.03 13.90
CA ARG A 356 2.85 17.41 15.08
C ARG A 356 3.49 18.43 16.01
N SER A 357 4.27 19.37 15.46
CA SER A 357 4.95 20.40 16.26
C SER A 357 3.99 21.36 16.96
N GLY A 358 2.86 21.68 16.30
CA GLY A 358 1.86 22.61 16.81
C GLY A 358 0.79 21.96 17.70
N GLY A 359 0.69 20.64 17.72
CA GLY A 359 -0.21 19.94 18.63
C GLY A 359 -1.70 20.11 18.31
N ARG A 360 -2.06 20.60 17.11
CA ARG A 360 -3.46 20.88 16.75
C ARG A 360 -3.82 20.32 15.39
N LEU A 361 -4.82 19.44 15.35
CA LEU A 361 -5.30 18.86 14.12
C LEU A 361 -6.48 19.66 13.52
N PRO A 362 -6.45 20.05 12.23
CA PRO A 362 -7.59 20.67 11.57
C PRO A 362 -8.69 19.65 11.26
N GLU A 363 -9.94 20.09 11.19
CA GLU A 363 -11.07 19.22 10.79
C GLU A 363 -10.88 18.61 9.38
N TRP A 364 -10.12 19.28 8.51
CA TRP A 364 -9.83 18.85 7.15
C TRP A 364 -8.61 17.92 7.04
N TRP A 365 -7.96 17.51 8.14
CA TRP A 365 -6.80 16.62 8.07
C TRP A 365 -6.95 15.36 7.19
N PRO A 366 -8.15 14.74 7.00
CA PRO A 366 -8.26 13.57 6.12
C PRO A 366 -7.95 13.89 4.65
N THR A 367 -7.98 15.16 4.24
CA THR A 367 -7.60 15.62 2.89
C THR A 367 -6.11 15.91 2.76
N LEU A 368 -5.29 15.60 3.77
CA LEU A 368 -3.85 15.84 3.72
C LEU A 368 -3.18 15.10 2.55
N SER A 369 -3.68 13.95 2.11
CA SER A 369 -3.13 13.24 0.94
C SER A 369 -3.16 14.12 -0.32
N VAL A 370 -4.28 14.81 -0.57
CA VAL A 370 -4.47 15.76 -1.68
C VAL A 370 -3.52 16.95 -1.55
N GLN A 371 -3.35 17.48 -0.33
CA GLN A 371 -2.44 18.60 -0.12
C GLN A 371 -0.98 18.19 -0.36
N LEU A 372 -0.59 17.00 0.10
CA LEU A 372 0.75 16.46 -0.16
C LEU A 372 0.99 16.26 -1.66
N GLU A 373 0.00 15.75 -2.39
CA GLU A 373 0.03 15.64 -3.85
C GLU A 373 0.22 17.00 -4.53
N GLY A 374 -0.61 17.99 -4.19
CA GLY A 374 -0.50 19.35 -4.75
C GLY A 374 0.85 20.02 -4.46
N LEU A 375 1.50 19.65 -3.35
CA LEU A 375 2.86 20.07 -3.00
C LEU A 375 3.97 19.23 -3.64
N GLY A 376 3.61 18.14 -4.34
CA GLY A 376 4.50 17.31 -5.15
C GLY A 376 4.89 15.95 -4.56
N GLN A 377 4.28 15.52 -3.45
CA GLN A 377 4.61 14.26 -2.77
C GLN A 377 3.35 13.43 -2.49
N HIS A 378 2.79 12.80 -3.52
CA HIS A 378 1.67 11.87 -3.38
C HIS A 378 2.17 10.50 -2.90
N LEU A 379 1.90 10.12 -1.65
CA LEU A 379 2.38 8.85 -1.06
C LEU A 379 2.00 7.64 -1.92
N PHE A 380 2.94 6.69 -2.08
CA PHE A 380 2.83 5.52 -2.97
C PHE A 380 2.74 5.84 -4.48
N GLU A 381 3.03 7.08 -4.87
CA GLU A 381 2.97 7.56 -6.25
C GLU A 381 4.18 8.46 -6.55
N ALA A 382 5.39 7.92 -6.31
CA ALA A 382 6.61 8.61 -6.68
C ALA A 382 6.70 8.78 -8.21
N PRO A 383 7.26 9.89 -8.71
CA PRO A 383 7.19 10.24 -10.14
C PRO A 383 7.98 9.29 -11.05
N ASN A 384 8.99 8.59 -10.51
CA ASN A 384 9.78 7.59 -11.19
C ASN A 384 10.51 6.70 -10.16
N VAL A 385 11.27 5.71 -10.64
CA VAL A 385 11.96 4.72 -9.80
C VAL A 385 13.01 5.34 -8.86
N ALA A 386 13.57 6.52 -9.18
CA ALA A 386 14.51 7.23 -8.32
C ALA A 386 13.84 7.98 -7.16
N GLY A 387 12.51 7.89 -7.05
CA GLY A 387 11.75 8.51 -5.97
C GLY A 387 11.45 9.98 -6.21
N TRP A 388 11.13 10.68 -5.13
CA TRP A 388 11.02 12.12 -5.07
C TRP A 388 12.41 12.75 -5.01
N PRO A 389 12.79 13.61 -5.97
CA PRO A 389 14.16 14.14 -6.07
C PRO A 389 14.63 15.03 -4.91
N GLY A 390 13.73 15.55 -4.09
CA GLY A 390 14.10 16.34 -2.91
C GLY A 390 14.48 17.80 -3.20
N GLY A 391 14.96 18.51 -2.17
CA GLY A 391 15.61 19.81 -2.29
C GLY A 391 14.84 20.87 -3.10
N ALA A 392 15.46 21.34 -4.18
CA ALA A 392 14.94 22.42 -5.01
C ALA A 392 13.61 22.09 -5.70
N ASP A 393 13.31 20.80 -5.95
CA ASP A 393 12.04 20.40 -6.56
C ASP A 393 10.85 20.70 -5.64
N TRP A 394 11.06 20.77 -4.32
CA TRP A 394 10.01 21.18 -3.37
C TRP A 394 9.64 22.66 -3.46
N ILE A 395 10.51 23.49 -4.03
CA ILE A 395 10.42 24.96 -3.98
C ILE A 395 10.45 25.61 -5.37
N THR A 396 9.85 24.95 -6.37
CA THR A 396 9.56 25.60 -7.66
C THR A 396 8.64 26.82 -7.45
N PRO A 397 8.60 27.81 -8.37
CA PRO A 397 7.78 29.00 -8.18
C PRO A 397 6.30 28.73 -7.89
N ALA A 398 5.72 27.71 -8.53
CA ALA A 398 4.34 27.29 -8.27
C ALA A 398 4.19 26.65 -6.87
N ARG A 399 5.07 25.70 -6.53
CA ARG A 399 5.03 25.00 -5.23
C ARG A 399 5.31 25.96 -4.07
N LEU A 400 6.16 26.97 -4.21
CA LEU A 400 6.38 27.98 -3.18
C LEU A 400 5.11 28.76 -2.83
N LEU A 401 4.28 29.09 -3.83
CA LEU A 401 3.00 29.74 -3.60
C LEU A 401 2.05 28.82 -2.82
N SER A 402 1.87 27.59 -3.30
CA SER A 402 1.01 26.59 -2.64
C SER A 402 1.47 26.25 -1.22
N ARG A 403 2.80 26.19 -0.97
CA ARG A 403 3.37 25.99 0.37
C ARG A 403 3.07 27.16 1.29
N ASN A 404 3.19 28.40 0.79
CA ASN A 404 2.86 29.58 1.59
C ASN A 404 1.36 29.59 1.94
N GLU A 405 0.49 29.31 0.97
CA GLU A 405 -0.96 29.20 1.21
C GLU A 405 -1.29 28.11 2.25
N ALA A 406 -0.70 26.93 2.13
CA ALA A 406 -0.87 25.84 3.08
C ALA A 406 -0.40 26.22 4.50
N LEU A 407 0.77 26.88 4.62
CA LEU A 407 1.29 27.34 5.92
C LEU A 407 0.44 28.45 6.52
N GLN A 408 -0.13 29.35 5.72
CA GLN A 408 -1.08 30.37 6.19
C GLN A 408 -2.36 29.74 6.73
N GLN A 409 -2.87 28.69 6.07
CA GLN A 409 -4.03 27.94 6.56
C GLN A 409 -3.75 27.25 7.91
N LEU A 410 -2.57 26.63 8.05
CA LEU A 410 -2.14 26.07 9.33
C LEU A 410 -1.95 27.17 10.39
N ALA A 411 -1.38 28.31 10.01
CA ALA A 411 -1.10 29.41 10.93
C ALA A 411 -2.38 29.99 11.53
N ALA A 412 -3.47 30.01 10.76
CA ALA A 412 -4.79 30.43 11.22
C ALA A 412 -5.36 29.53 12.34
N LEU A 413 -4.94 28.25 12.42
CA LEU A 413 -5.29 27.36 13.54
C LEU A 413 -4.70 27.83 14.87
N TYR A 414 -3.63 28.64 14.83
CA TYR A 414 -2.89 29.07 16.02
C TYR A 414 -3.11 30.55 16.38
N ALA A 415 -3.86 31.30 15.55
CA ALA A 415 -4.01 32.76 15.67
C ALA A 415 -5.20 33.23 16.55
N GLY A 416 -5.88 32.34 17.29
CA GLY A 416 -7.07 32.66 18.11
C GLY A 416 -7.11 31.93 19.46
N PRO A 417 -8.01 32.32 20.39
CA PRO A 417 -8.22 31.58 21.63
C PRO A 417 -8.60 30.13 21.33
N PRO A 418 -8.25 29.17 22.21
CA PRO A 418 -8.60 27.78 21.99
C PRO A 418 -10.11 27.66 21.71
N PRO A 419 -10.52 26.79 20.77
CA PRO A 419 -11.93 26.50 20.61
C PRO A 419 -12.47 26.08 21.99
N PRO A 420 -13.72 26.45 22.35
CA PRO A 420 -14.31 25.92 23.57
C PRO A 420 -14.14 24.40 23.54
N ALA A 421 -13.64 23.81 24.63
CA ALA A 421 -13.54 22.36 24.78
C ALA A 421 -14.80 21.76 24.18
N MET A 422 -14.62 20.96 23.13
CA MET A 422 -15.75 20.36 22.43
C MET A 422 -16.63 19.77 23.52
N PRO A 423 -17.93 20.11 23.58
CA PRO A 423 -18.80 19.35 24.45
C PRO A 423 -18.58 17.90 24.06
N THR A 424 -18.45 17.03 25.06
CA THR A 424 -18.48 15.58 24.90
C THR A 424 -19.89 15.20 24.43
N THR A 425 -20.30 15.69 23.26
CA THR A 425 -21.29 15.03 22.43
C THR A 425 -20.64 13.72 22.07
N THR A 426 -21.29 12.64 22.48
CA THR A 426 -20.96 11.26 22.18
C THR A 426 -20.71 11.12 20.67
N ILE A 427 -19.47 11.35 20.25
CA ILE A 427 -18.96 10.81 19.00
C ILE A 427 -18.77 9.34 19.34
N LEU A 428 -19.54 8.47 18.69
CA LEU A 428 -19.44 7.04 18.91
C LEU A 428 -17.98 6.63 18.66
N ASP A 429 -17.37 6.02 19.68
CA ASP A 429 -16.00 5.50 19.64
C ASP A 429 -15.81 4.57 18.44
N ALA A 430 -14.59 4.53 17.88
CA ALA A 430 -14.16 3.55 16.88
C ALA A 430 -14.06 2.09 17.41
N GLY A 431 -14.70 1.80 18.55
CA GLY A 431 -14.97 0.46 19.06
C GLY A 431 -16.47 0.16 19.19
N VAL A 432 -17.34 1.07 18.75
CA VAL A 432 -18.77 0.85 18.66
C VAL A 432 -19.02 0.01 17.41
N SER A 433 -19.11 -1.30 17.62
CA SER A 433 -19.69 -2.22 16.63
C SER A 433 -20.95 -1.58 16.02
N MET A 434 -21.11 -1.66 14.71
CA MET A 434 -22.33 -1.28 13.96
C MET A 434 -23.67 -1.74 14.61
N SER A 435 -23.60 -2.75 15.48
CA SER A 435 -24.69 -3.24 16.34
C SER A 435 -25.08 -2.30 17.50
N ALA A 436 -24.32 -1.24 17.76
CA ALA A 436 -24.48 -0.33 18.90
C ALA A 436 -24.98 1.08 18.50
N ILE A 437 -25.27 1.31 17.21
CA ILE A 437 -26.15 2.40 16.79
C ILE A 437 -27.60 1.95 17.08
N GLU A 438 -28.03 2.09 18.33
CA GLU A 438 -29.42 1.85 18.72
C GLU A 438 -30.28 3.05 18.28
N GLY A 439 -31.20 2.82 17.34
CA GLY A 439 -32.30 3.74 17.03
C GLY A 439 -32.64 3.91 15.54
N SER A 440 -33.81 4.52 15.29
CA SER A 440 -34.33 4.92 13.98
C SER A 440 -33.50 6.09 13.42
N ALA A 441 -32.25 5.88 13.05
CA ALA A 441 -31.42 6.94 12.44
C ALA A 441 -31.19 6.67 10.95
N VAL A 442 -31.26 7.73 10.13
CA VAL A 442 -30.84 7.70 8.72
C VAL A 442 -29.40 8.18 8.66
N SER A 443 -28.48 7.30 8.29
CA SER A 443 -27.05 7.63 8.15
C SER A 443 -26.65 7.68 6.68
N LEU A 444 -25.98 8.74 6.25
CA LEU A 444 -25.54 8.93 4.87
C LEU A 444 -24.02 9.02 4.83
N ARG A 445 -23.38 8.18 4.01
CA ARG A 445 -21.97 8.34 3.68
C ARG A 445 -21.80 9.10 2.37
N TYR A 446 -21.06 10.20 2.43
CA TYR A 446 -20.82 11.08 1.31
C TYR A 446 -19.41 11.66 1.30
N GLY A 447 -18.93 12.02 0.12
CA GLY A 447 -17.77 12.88 -0.10
C GLY A 447 -18.22 14.15 -0.83
N ALA A 448 -17.43 15.23 -0.74
CA ALA A 448 -17.79 16.49 -1.37
C ALA A 448 -16.58 17.25 -1.89
N GLU A 449 -16.80 17.95 -3.00
CA GLU A 449 -15.94 19.04 -3.45
C GLU A 449 -16.66 20.36 -3.19
N ASN A 450 -15.98 21.25 -2.49
CA ASN A 450 -16.43 22.58 -2.16
C ASN A 450 -15.88 23.54 -3.22
N PHE A 451 -16.76 24.42 -3.72
CA PHE A 451 -16.40 25.56 -4.55
C PHE A 451 -17.35 26.69 -4.17
N GLU A 452 -16.83 27.81 -3.69
CA GLU A 452 -17.61 28.89 -3.06
C GLU A 452 -18.53 28.39 -1.92
N GLY A 453 -18.07 27.38 -1.18
CA GLY A 453 -18.80 26.71 -0.08
C GLY A 453 -19.35 25.33 -0.44
N PRO A 454 -19.91 24.61 0.55
CA PRO A 454 -20.21 23.19 0.42
C PRO A 454 -21.50 22.87 -0.34
N PRO A 455 -21.59 21.67 -0.95
CA PRO A 455 -22.86 21.08 -1.37
C PRO A 455 -23.87 21.05 -0.23
N ARG A 456 -25.14 21.20 -0.56
CA ARG A 456 -26.28 21.14 0.36
C ARG A 456 -27.09 19.92 0.00
N ILE A 457 -27.34 19.11 1.03
CA ILE A 457 -27.97 17.80 0.89
C ILE A 457 -29.39 17.86 1.49
N VAL A 458 -30.31 17.17 0.83
CA VAL A 458 -31.65 16.85 1.36
C VAL A 458 -31.91 15.37 1.15
N ILE A 459 -32.32 14.67 2.20
CA ILE A 459 -32.72 13.26 2.14
C ILE A 459 -34.25 13.17 2.25
N MET A 460 -34.86 12.33 1.43
CA MET A 460 -36.29 12.05 1.46
C MET A 460 -36.55 10.55 1.49
N GLY A 461 -37.40 10.10 2.40
CA GLY A 461 -37.91 8.73 2.47
C GLY A 461 -39.27 8.62 1.78
N TYR A 462 -39.47 7.55 1.01
CA TYR A 462 -40.69 7.30 0.24
C TYR A 462 -41.28 5.94 0.53
N LYS A 463 -42.60 5.84 0.46
CA LYS A 463 -43.36 4.58 0.51
C LYS A 463 -44.11 4.38 -0.80
N ASP A 464 -43.95 3.23 -1.41
CA ASP A 464 -44.62 2.87 -2.65
C ASP A 464 -46.11 2.56 -2.38
N ARG A 465 -46.95 2.94 -3.33
CA ARG A 465 -48.40 2.74 -3.30
C ARG A 465 -48.76 1.51 -4.13
N THR A 466 -49.86 0.87 -3.76
CA THR A 466 -50.43 -0.28 -4.49
C THR A 466 -50.89 0.04 -5.92
N ASP A 467 -51.03 1.32 -6.28
CA ASP A 467 -51.36 1.80 -7.63
C ASP A 467 -50.12 2.18 -8.48
N GLY A 468 -48.91 1.90 -7.99
CA GLY A 468 -47.65 2.14 -8.69
C GLY A 468 -47.06 3.55 -8.53
N GLY A 469 -47.66 4.40 -7.68
CA GLY A 469 -47.08 5.69 -7.26
C GLY A 469 -46.19 5.57 -6.01
N ALA A 470 -45.59 6.67 -5.55
CA ALA A 470 -44.86 6.73 -4.28
C ALA A 470 -45.22 8.01 -3.52
N ILE A 471 -45.30 7.95 -2.19
CA ILE A 471 -45.58 9.09 -1.31
C ILE A 471 -44.38 9.38 -0.40
N PRO A 472 -44.00 10.64 -0.20
CA PRO A 472 -42.95 10.99 0.75
C PRO A 472 -43.47 10.79 2.18
N VAL A 473 -42.74 10.03 2.99
CA VAL A 473 -43.05 9.78 4.41
C VAL A 473 -42.16 10.60 5.34
N TRP A 474 -40.96 10.98 4.89
CA TRP A 474 -40.01 11.77 5.67
C TRP A 474 -39.14 12.65 4.76
N ARG A 475 -38.70 13.80 5.29
CA ARG A 475 -37.77 14.72 4.64
C ARG A 475 -36.87 15.37 5.68
N SER A 476 -35.56 15.30 5.47
CA SER A 476 -34.59 15.99 6.31
C SER A 476 -34.67 17.52 6.17
N GLY A 477 -34.13 18.23 7.15
CA GLY A 477 -33.67 19.61 6.93
C GLY A 477 -32.59 19.65 5.84
N THR A 478 -32.35 20.83 5.26
CA THR A 478 -31.20 21.02 4.36
C THR A 478 -29.95 21.25 5.20
N PHE A 479 -28.93 20.43 5.00
CA PHE A 479 -27.65 20.53 5.72
C PHE A 479 -26.48 20.58 4.74
N PRO A 480 -25.36 21.24 5.09
CA PRO A 480 -24.16 21.25 4.27
C PRO A 480 -23.42 19.91 4.34
N ALA A 481 -22.83 19.49 3.23
CA ALA A 481 -21.83 18.43 3.17
C ALA A 481 -20.56 18.94 3.88
N ARG A 482 -20.24 18.39 5.05
CA ARG A 482 -19.09 18.81 5.86
C ARG A 482 -17.81 18.12 5.36
N GLY A 483 -16.67 18.77 5.58
CA GLY A 483 -15.35 18.19 5.26
C GLY A 483 -15.02 18.04 3.79
N GLY A 484 -15.80 18.66 2.89
CA GLY A 484 -15.48 18.66 1.45
C GLY A 484 -14.17 19.37 1.12
N ILE A 485 -13.53 18.94 0.04
CA ILE A 485 -12.24 19.44 -0.44
C ILE A 485 -12.46 20.80 -1.10
N ASP A 486 -11.71 21.83 -0.67
CA ASP A 486 -11.81 23.16 -1.30
C ASP A 486 -11.10 23.17 -2.66
N THR A 487 -11.89 23.00 -3.72
CA THR A 487 -11.38 22.92 -5.10
C THR A 487 -10.98 24.27 -5.69
N GLU A 488 -11.41 25.39 -5.09
CA GLU A 488 -10.94 26.73 -5.48
C GLU A 488 -9.43 26.85 -5.20
N GLN A 489 -8.98 26.23 -4.11
CA GLN A 489 -7.60 26.31 -3.65
C GLN A 489 -6.77 25.10 -4.08
N LEU A 490 -7.35 23.90 -4.02
CA LEU A 490 -6.64 22.63 -4.23
C LEU A 490 -6.76 22.11 -5.67
N GLY A 491 -7.57 22.75 -6.51
CA GLY A 491 -7.93 22.23 -7.83
C GLY A 491 -8.95 21.08 -7.73
N ARG A 492 -9.27 20.48 -8.88
CA ARG A 492 -10.17 19.32 -8.95
C ARG A 492 -9.42 18.07 -8.51
N ILE A 493 -10.10 17.18 -7.79
CA ILE A 493 -9.54 15.86 -7.52
C ILE A 493 -9.46 15.05 -8.82
N GLU A 494 -8.36 14.31 -9.00
CA GLU A 494 -8.19 13.43 -10.16
C GLU A 494 -8.73 12.02 -9.90
N SER A 495 -8.89 11.63 -8.63
CA SER A 495 -9.36 10.31 -8.21
C SER A 495 -10.35 10.36 -7.05
N LEU A 496 -11.33 9.44 -7.05
CA LEU A 496 -12.24 9.22 -5.92
C LEU A 496 -11.52 8.67 -4.68
N ALA A 497 -10.30 8.14 -4.84
CA ALA A 497 -9.41 7.72 -3.76
C ALA A 497 -9.19 8.84 -2.74
N ASP A 498 -9.11 10.08 -3.24
CA ASP A 498 -8.67 11.23 -2.47
C ASP A 498 -9.82 12.00 -1.83
N LEU A 499 -11.06 11.57 -2.06
CA LEU A 499 -12.24 12.11 -1.39
C LEU A 499 -12.20 11.91 0.12
N ASN A 500 -12.54 12.96 0.85
CA ASN A 500 -12.85 12.89 2.27
C ASN A 500 -14.26 12.38 2.48
N TRP A 501 -14.40 11.05 2.57
CA TRP A 501 -15.65 10.40 2.90
C TRP A 501 -16.02 10.63 4.36
N ARG A 502 -17.28 10.99 4.59
CA ARG A 502 -17.85 11.22 5.93
C ARG A 502 -19.21 10.56 6.06
N ILE A 503 -19.57 10.27 7.31
CA ILE A 503 -20.89 9.76 7.68
C ILE A 503 -21.59 10.81 8.55
N ASP A 504 -22.78 11.25 8.12
CA ASP A 504 -23.69 12.02 8.97
C ASP A 504 -24.94 11.19 9.27
N SER A 505 -25.33 11.16 10.55
CA SER A 505 -26.56 10.51 11.01
C SER A 505 -27.61 11.55 11.39
N LEU A 506 -28.83 11.34 10.91
CA LEU A 506 -30.00 12.17 11.19
C LEU A 506 -31.04 11.33 11.94
N GLU A 507 -31.65 11.91 12.98
CA GLU A 507 -32.78 11.25 13.65
C GLU A 507 -33.97 11.09 12.70
N TYR A 508 -34.51 9.87 12.67
CA TYR A 508 -35.80 9.57 12.06
C TYR A 508 -36.84 9.47 13.17
N PRO A 509 -37.95 10.23 13.09
CA PRO A 509 -39.01 10.15 14.10
C PRO A 509 -39.65 8.75 14.17
N ASP A 510 -39.73 8.16 15.36
CA ASP A 510 -40.30 6.82 15.59
C ASP A 510 -41.80 6.73 15.26
N ASP A 511 -42.50 7.86 15.12
CA ASP A 511 -43.94 7.93 14.83
C ASP A 511 -44.27 7.92 13.32
N LEU A 512 -43.26 7.89 12.46
CA LEU A 512 -43.42 7.86 11.00
C LEU A 512 -43.33 6.44 10.44
N ASP A 513 -44.10 6.18 9.38
CA ASP A 513 -44.02 4.93 8.63
C ASP A 513 -42.59 4.68 8.10
N ARG A 514 -42.15 3.42 8.14
CA ARG A 514 -40.90 2.98 7.49
C ARG A 514 -40.95 3.26 5.98
N PRO A 515 -39.93 3.93 5.40
CA PRO A 515 -39.83 4.13 3.96
C PRO A 515 -39.40 2.84 3.24
N ASP A 516 -39.89 2.64 2.02
CA ASP A 516 -39.47 1.56 1.13
C ASP A 516 -38.16 1.90 0.39
N TRP A 517 -37.93 3.19 0.12
CA TRP A 517 -36.73 3.67 -0.58
C TRP A 517 -36.40 5.12 -0.25
N PHE A 518 -35.16 5.52 -0.52
CA PHE A 518 -34.65 6.86 -0.25
C PHE A 518 -34.26 7.63 -1.50
N LYS A 519 -34.29 8.95 -1.41
CA LYS A 519 -33.76 9.86 -2.42
C LYS A 519 -32.86 10.88 -1.77
N VAL A 520 -31.62 10.96 -2.23
CA VAL A 520 -30.64 11.97 -1.81
C VAL A 520 -30.58 13.03 -2.89
N VAL A 521 -30.69 14.31 -2.51
CA VAL A 521 -30.76 15.45 -3.44
C VAL A 521 -29.67 16.45 -3.14
N PHE A 522 -28.92 16.81 -4.17
CA PHE A 522 -27.97 17.92 -4.19
C PHE A 522 -28.66 19.18 -4.72
N VAL A 523 -28.83 20.21 -3.88
CA VAL A 523 -29.76 21.33 -4.16
C VAL A 523 -29.12 22.65 -4.60
N ASN A 524 -27.87 22.94 -4.25
CA ASN A 524 -27.23 24.25 -4.47
C ASN A 524 -26.02 24.13 -5.39
N ASP A 525 -26.21 23.57 -6.57
CA ASP A 525 -25.14 23.53 -7.56
C ASP A 525 -24.73 24.93 -8.01
N HIS A 526 -23.45 25.11 -8.29
CA HIS A 526 -22.87 26.32 -8.85
C HIS A 526 -22.13 25.94 -10.13
N CYS A 527 -22.89 25.70 -11.19
CA CYS A 527 -22.41 25.12 -12.43
C CYS A 527 -22.00 26.20 -13.47
N CYS A 528 -20.99 25.87 -14.27
CA CYS A 528 -20.96 26.23 -15.69
C CYS A 528 -20.42 25.08 -16.58
N GLY A 529 -21.32 24.20 -17.02
CA GLY A 529 -21.13 23.20 -18.08
C GLY A 529 -20.43 21.89 -17.69
N PRO A 530 -20.45 20.86 -18.57
CA PRO A 530 -19.71 19.61 -18.35
C PRO A 530 -18.20 19.90 -18.29
N GLY A 531 -17.56 19.58 -17.16
CA GLY A 531 -16.17 19.93 -16.86
C GLY A 531 -15.98 21.22 -16.07
N GLY A 532 -17.08 21.86 -15.64
CA GLY A 532 -17.19 23.08 -14.83
C GLY A 532 -16.23 24.23 -15.17
N SER A 533 -16.05 25.16 -14.23
CA SER A 533 -15.16 26.30 -14.44
C SER A 533 -13.69 25.87 -14.32
N SER A 534 -12.78 26.59 -14.98
CA SER A 534 -11.33 26.40 -14.81
C SER A 534 -10.81 26.68 -13.40
N GLY A 535 -11.68 27.15 -12.48
CA GLY A 535 -11.35 27.50 -11.11
C GLY A 535 -11.88 26.53 -10.04
N GLY A 536 -12.65 25.49 -10.40
CA GLY A 536 -13.22 24.53 -9.43
C GLY A 536 -14.64 24.09 -9.77
N ASP A 537 -15.21 23.21 -8.94
CA ASP A 537 -16.60 22.73 -9.06
C ASP A 537 -17.20 22.32 -7.72
N ARG A 538 -18.54 22.38 -7.62
CA ARG A 538 -19.25 21.90 -6.44
C ARG A 538 -19.87 20.55 -6.73
N ASN A 539 -19.22 19.48 -6.29
CA ASN A 539 -19.65 18.10 -6.55
C ASN A 539 -20.03 17.39 -5.25
N LEU A 540 -21.01 16.49 -5.35
CA LEU A 540 -21.44 15.63 -4.26
C LEU A 540 -21.29 14.17 -4.66
N PHE A 541 -20.61 13.38 -3.84
CA PHE A 541 -20.41 11.96 -4.06
C PHE A 541 -21.13 11.19 -2.95
N ILE A 542 -22.02 10.27 -3.32
CA ILE A 542 -22.76 9.41 -2.38
C ILE A 542 -22.23 7.99 -2.54
N ASP A 543 -21.85 7.36 -1.43
CA ASP A 543 -21.45 5.95 -1.44
C ASP A 543 -22.63 5.06 -1.02
N TRP A 544 -23.23 5.35 0.14
CA TRP A 544 -24.37 4.61 0.66
C TRP A 544 -25.23 5.41 1.65
N LEU A 545 -26.46 4.93 1.86
CA LEU A 545 -27.36 5.37 2.93
C LEU A 545 -27.80 4.16 3.75
N ARG A 546 -27.72 4.25 5.08
CA ARG A 546 -28.21 3.25 6.04
C ARG A 546 -29.48 3.75 6.71
N PHE A 547 -30.45 2.85 6.87
CA PHE A 547 -31.59 3.04 7.74
C PHE A 547 -31.94 1.72 8.43
N GLU A 548 -31.96 1.73 9.77
CA GLU A 548 -32.14 0.52 10.59
C GLU A 548 -31.13 -0.59 10.21
N ASP A 549 -31.64 -1.75 9.81
CA ASP A 549 -30.94 -2.97 9.39
C ASP A 549 -30.63 -3.02 7.89
N GLN A 550 -30.97 -1.95 7.14
CA GLN A 550 -30.87 -1.91 5.68
C GLN A 550 -29.86 -0.87 5.21
N LEU A 551 -29.08 -1.26 4.21
CA LEU A 551 -28.13 -0.45 3.48
C LEU A 551 -28.60 -0.26 2.03
N TYR A 552 -28.49 0.96 1.54
CA TYR A 552 -28.80 1.32 0.17
C TYR A 552 -27.56 1.88 -0.50
N LEU A 553 -26.98 1.12 -1.43
CA LEU A 553 -25.76 1.52 -2.14
C LEU A 553 -26.07 2.47 -3.30
N ALA A 554 -25.28 3.54 -3.44
CA ALA A 554 -25.47 4.51 -4.51
C ALA A 554 -25.22 3.93 -5.89
N LYS A 555 -24.24 3.02 -6.03
CA LYS A 555 -23.91 2.32 -7.29
C LYS A 555 -25.09 1.54 -7.88
N ASP A 556 -25.99 1.06 -7.03
CA ASP A 556 -27.19 0.30 -7.41
C ASP A 556 -28.41 1.23 -7.60
N GLY A 557 -28.20 2.53 -7.40
CA GLY A 557 -29.20 3.57 -7.51
C GLY A 557 -29.44 4.05 -8.94
N VAL A 558 -30.47 4.88 -9.09
CA VAL A 558 -30.76 5.58 -10.33
C VAL A 558 -30.52 7.07 -10.13
N GLN A 559 -29.48 7.58 -10.78
CA GLN A 559 -29.12 8.99 -10.74
C GLN A 559 -29.88 9.81 -11.81
N ARG A 560 -30.24 11.04 -11.45
CA ARG A 560 -30.71 12.07 -12.36
C ARG A 560 -29.97 13.35 -12.01
N SER A 561 -29.03 13.75 -12.85
CA SER A 561 -28.28 14.99 -12.68
C SER A 561 -28.52 15.93 -13.86
N GLY A 562 -28.33 17.23 -13.64
CA GLY A 562 -28.31 18.24 -14.71
C GLY A 562 -27.16 18.07 -15.70
N CYS A 563 -26.17 17.21 -15.39
CA CYS A 563 -25.01 16.94 -16.23
C CYS A 563 -24.96 15.47 -16.71
N PRO A 564 -24.35 15.20 -17.89
CA PRO A 564 -24.21 13.83 -18.38
C PRO A 564 -23.20 13.09 -17.50
N ASN A 565 -23.71 12.24 -16.61
CA ASN A 565 -22.91 11.26 -15.91
C ASN A 565 -23.75 10.00 -15.70
N ASP A 566 -23.19 8.86 -16.10
CA ASP A 566 -23.83 7.54 -16.02
C ASP A 566 -23.41 6.76 -14.77
N GLU A 567 -22.57 7.32 -13.89
CA GLU A 567 -22.16 6.71 -12.62
C GLU A 567 -23.08 7.14 -11.47
N PRO A 568 -23.97 6.26 -10.96
CA PRO A 568 -24.88 6.60 -9.88
C PRO A 568 -24.13 6.84 -8.56
N GLY A 569 -24.35 8.00 -7.95
CA GLY A 569 -23.66 8.43 -6.74
C GLY A 569 -22.74 9.62 -6.97
N SER A 570 -22.23 9.80 -8.18
CA SER A 570 -21.32 10.90 -8.55
C SER A 570 -22.11 12.09 -9.11
N LEU A 571 -22.66 12.92 -8.24
CA LEU A 571 -23.43 14.11 -8.60
C LEU A 571 -22.49 15.30 -8.85
N PHE A 572 -22.00 15.42 -10.08
CA PHE A 572 -21.20 16.58 -10.53
C PHE A 572 -22.02 17.86 -10.68
N CYS A 573 -23.34 17.74 -10.75
CA CYS A 573 -24.26 18.87 -10.85
C CYS A 573 -25.50 18.57 -10.01
N SER A 574 -26.30 19.59 -9.74
CA SER A 574 -27.55 19.44 -8.99
C SER A 574 -28.40 18.33 -9.57
N GLY A 575 -28.97 17.53 -8.69
CA GLY A 575 -29.58 16.27 -9.08
C GLY A 575 -30.00 15.44 -7.88
N ASP A 576 -30.49 14.24 -8.19
CA ASP A 576 -30.89 13.24 -7.21
C ASP A 576 -30.38 11.84 -7.54
N VAL A 577 -30.08 11.08 -6.50
CA VAL A 577 -29.84 9.63 -6.59
C VAL A 577 -30.98 8.93 -5.86
N LYS A 578 -31.68 8.04 -6.57
CA LYS A 578 -32.75 7.21 -6.02
C LYS A 578 -32.19 5.86 -5.59
N LEU A 579 -32.35 5.56 -4.33
CA LEU A 579 -31.79 4.41 -3.65
C LEU A 579 -32.93 3.43 -3.33
N ARG A 580 -33.20 2.49 -4.24
CA ARG A 580 -34.32 1.53 -4.15
C ARG A 580 -33.92 0.12 -3.73
N ILE A 581 -32.68 -0.27 -4.02
CA ILE A 581 -32.17 -1.59 -3.69
C ILE A 581 -31.64 -1.53 -2.26
N ALA A 582 -32.37 -2.15 -1.34
CA ALA A 582 -31.99 -2.31 0.05
C ALA A 582 -31.30 -3.66 0.23
N GLN A 583 -30.21 -3.67 1.00
CA GLN A 583 -29.43 -4.85 1.31
C GLN A 583 -29.27 -4.94 2.84
N PRO A 584 -29.46 -6.11 3.46
CA PRO A 584 -29.33 -6.25 4.92
C PRO A 584 -27.88 -6.06 5.38
N LEU A 585 -27.69 -5.42 6.55
CA LEU A 585 -26.37 -5.12 7.12
C LEU A 585 -25.68 -6.34 7.73
N GLU A 586 -26.45 -7.17 8.44
CA GLU A 586 -25.96 -8.51 8.70
C GLU A 586 -25.95 -9.22 7.37
N PRO A 587 -24.84 -9.89 6.98
CA PRO A 587 -24.95 -10.82 5.88
C PRO A 587 -26.14 -11.70 6.25
N VAL A 588 -27.12 -11.78 5.36
CA VAL A 588 -27.94 -12.98 5.36
C VAL A 588 -26.85 -14.03 5.26
N VAL A 589 -26.61 -14.75 6.36
CA VAL A 589 -26.21 -16.12 6.24
C VAL A 589 -27.43 -16.71 5.54
N GLU A 590 -27.52 -16.48 4.22
CA GLU A 590 -28.06 -17.46 3.34
C GLU A 590 -27.22 -18.62 3.78
N THR A 591 -27.84 -19.49 4.57
CA THR A 591 -27.40 -20.84 4.72
C THR A 591 -27.15 -21.22 3.29
N VAL A 592 -25.88 -21.16 2.86
CA VAL A 592 -25.44 -21.56 1.53
C VAL A 592 -26.25 -22.80 1.29
N ASP A 593 -27.24 -22.72 0.37
CA ASP A 593 -28.28 -23.74 0.29
C ASP A 593 -27.54 -25.06 0.32
N ALA A 594 -27.71 -25.82 1.41
CA ALA A 594 -26.70 -26.78 1.85
C ALA A 594 -26.27 -27.57 0.63
N ILE A 595 -25.05 -27.28 0.11
CA ILE A 595 -24.65 -27.78 -1.21
C ILE A 595 -24.91 -29.27 -1.15
N GLU A 596 -25.70 -29.77 -2.11
CA GLU A 596 -26.08 -31.17 -2.10
C GLU A 596 -24.82 -32.01 -1.84
N PRO A 597 -24.80 -32.90 -0.82
CA PRO A 597 -23.59 -33.63 -0.48
C PRO A 597 -22.98 -34.29 -1.72
N ASN A 598 -21.66 -34.20 -1.85
CA ASN A 598 -20.90 -34.66 -3.01
C ASN A 598 -21.28 -34.00 -4.34
N ARG A 599 -21.69 -32.72 -4.31
CA ARG A 599 -21.84 -31.87 -5.49
C ARG A 599 -20.78 -30.78 -5.48
N LEU A 600 -20.13 -30.57 -6.61
CA LEU A 600 -19.19 -29.46 -6.78
C LEU A 600 -19.97 -28.16 -7.01
N ALA A 601 -19.66 -27.13 -6.24
CA ALA A 601 -20.08 -25.77 -6.51
C ALA A 601 -18.87 -24.88 -6.81
N VAL A 602 -18.99 -23.98 -7.77
CA VAL A 602 -17.96 -23.04 -8.19
C VAL A 602 -18.59 -21.69 -8.44
N GLY A 603 -18.04 -20.63 -7.85
CA GLY A 603 -18.52 -19.26 -8.05
C GLY A 603 -18.27 -18.72 -9.47
N ARG A 604 -17.09 -19.00 -10.02
CA ARG A 604 -16.72 -18.59 -11.38
C ARG A 604 -15.68 -19.53 -11.99
N VAL A 605 -15.78 -19.70 -13.32
CA VAL A 605 -14.82 -20.45 -14.13
C VAL A 605 -14.23 -19.50 -15.16
N ALA A 606 -12.90 -19.47 -15.27
CA ALA A 606 -12.23 -18.62 -16.24
C ALA A 606 -11.07 -19.34 -16.93
N PHE A 607 -10.85 -18.95 -18.18
CA PHE A 607 -9.66 -19.34 -18.92
C PHE A 607 -8.46 -18.56 -18.41
N ASP A 608 -7.47 -19.26 -17.85
CA ASP A 608 -6.24 -18.66 -17.35
C ASP A 608 -5.18 -18.62 -18.45
N TRP A 609 -4.76 -19.81 -18.90
CA TRP A 609 -3.69 -19.93 -19.88
C TRP A 609 -3.81 -21.22 -20.69
N GLY A 610 -3.26 -21.21 -21.91
CA GLY A 610 -3.10 -22.40 -22.71
C GLY A 610 -2.38 -22.12 -24.01
N ARG A 611 -1.87 -23.18 -24.65
CA ARG A 611 -1.24 -23.14 -25.97
C ARG A 611 -1.87 -24.20 -26.87
N ALA A 612 -1.63 -24.08 -28.18
CA ALA A 612 -2.13 -25.04 -29.15
C ALA A 612 -1.56 -26.43 -28.86
N LEU A 613 -2.42 -27.44 -28.92
CA LEU A 613 -2.02 -28.82 -28.69
C LEU A 613 -0.99 -29.25 -29.73
N ASP A 614 0.22 -29.58 -29.29
CA ASP A 614 1.32 -30.01 -30.15
C ASP A 614 1.77 -31.42 -29.76
N ARG A 615 1.39 -32.41 -30.58
CA ARG A 615 1.72 -33.82 -30.34
C ARG A 615 3.19 -34.17 -30.64
N SER A 616 4.01 -33.23 -31.08
CA SER A 616 5.47 -33.41 -31.08
C SER A 616 6.05 -33.29 -29.67
N ARG A 617 5.39 -32.52 -28.78
CA ARG A 617 5.79 -32.33 -27.40
C ARG A 617 5.41 -33.53 -26.55
N ASN A 618 6.25 -33.76 -25.53
CA ASN A 618 5.92 -34.72 -24.49
C ASN A 618 4.90 -34.13 -23.51
N TRP A 619 4.89 -32.82 -23.32
CA TRP A 619 4.03 -32.13 -22.36
C TRP A 619 3.16 -31.09 -23.08
N ASN A 620 1.84 -31.24 -22.95
CA ASN A 620 0.86 -30.22 -23.34
C ASN A 620 -0.03 -29.92 -22.13
N SER A 621 -0.23 -28.65 -21.81
CA SER A 621 -1.10 -28.24 -20.71
C SER A 621 -1.95 -27.01 -21.07
N LEU A 622 -3.08 -26.90 -20.39
CA LEU A 622 -3.87 -25.67 -20.28
C LEU A 622 -4.35 -25.53 -18.84
N ALA A 623 -4.57 -24.29 -18.41
CA ALA A 623 -4.96 -23.94 -17.06
C ALA A 623 -6.35 -23.29 -17.05
N ILE A 624 -7.19 -23.74 -16.12
CA ILE A 624 -8.52 -23.20 -15.84
C ILE A 624 -8.49 -22.67 -14.40
N SER A 625 -8.88 -21.42 -14.21
CA SER A 625 -8.95 -20.82 -12.88
C SER A 625 -10.38 -20.81 -12.39
N LEU A 626 -10.56 -21.29 -11.16
CA LEU A 626 -11.83 -21.40 -10.47
C LEU A 626 -11.84 -20.48 -9.25
N MET A 627 -12.99 -19.88 -8.97
CA MET A 627 -13.22 -19.06 -7.78
C MET A 627 -14.29 -19.71 -6.91
N ASP A 628 -14.16 -19.56 -5.59
CA ASP A 628 -15.13 -20.05 -4.60
C ASP A 628 -15.51 -21.52 -4.84
N VAL A 629 -14.50 -22.39 -4.80
CA VAL A 629 -14.68 -23.82 -5.02
C VAL A 629 -15.14 -24.47 -3.72
N ARG A 630 -16.34 -25.05 -3.73
CA ARG A 630 -16.95 -25.67 -2.56
C ARG A 630 -17.31 -27.13 -2.84
N MET A 631 -16.95 -28.02 -1.90
CA MET A 631 -17.28 -29.44 -1.94
C MET A 631 -17.34 -29.97 -0.51
N ASN A 632 -18.50 -30.43 -0.07
CA ASN A 632 -18.69 -30.94 1.31
C ASN A 632 -18.19 -29.92 2.35
N SER A 633 -17.15 -30.26 3.12
CA SER A 633 -16.52 -29.36 4.10
C SER A 633 -15.40 -28.49 3.53
N LEU A 634 -15.01 -28.68 2.27
CA LEU A 634 -13.90 -27.99 1.64
C LEU A 634 -14.35 -26.68 0.99
N HIS A 635 -13.58 -25.62 1.22
CA HIS A 635 -13.77 -24.30 0.63
C HIS A 635 -12.43 -23.70 0.21
N TYR A 636 -12.33 -23.32 -1.07
CA TYR A 636 -11.16 -22.64 -1.64
C TYR A 636 -11.60 -21.30 -2.22
N ASP A 637 -10.93 -20.22 -1.84
CA ASP A 637 -11.16 -18.90 -2.44
C ASP A 637 -10.80 -18.92 -3.93
N ALA A 638 -9.72 -19.64 -4.25
CA ALA A 638 -9.19 -19.77 -5.59
C ALA A 638 -8.56 -21.15 -5.81
N LEU A 639 -8.79 -21.74 -6.99
CA LEU A 639 -8.17 -22.99 -7.40
C LEU A 639 -7.90 -22.98 -8.90
N ARG A 640 -6.63 -23.15 -9.28
CA ARG A 640 -6.17 -23.30 -10.65
C ARG A 640 -5.99 -24.78 -10.98
N LEU A 641 -6.72 -25.26 -11.98
CA LEU A 641 -6.60 -26.60 -12.53
C LEU A 641 -5.72 -26.61 -13.76
N GLU A 642 -4.70 -27.47 -13.79
CA GLU A 642 -3.94 -27.74 -15.00
C GLU A 642 -4.39 -29.07 -15.63
N LEU A 643 -5.01 -29.00 -16.81
CA LEU A 643 -5.31 -30.18 -17.62
C LEU A 643 -4.11 -30.49 -18.51
N VAL A 644 -3.57 -31.70 -18.39
CA VAL A 644 -2.34 -32.09 -19.07
C VAL A 644 -2.55 -33.31 -19.96
N GLU A 645 -2.02 -33.25 -21.18
CA GLU A 645 -1.75 -34.41 -22.02
C GLU A 645 -0.23 -34.68 -22.04
N HIS A 646 0.19 -35.75 -21.37
CA HIS A 646 1.60 -36.09 -21.20
C HIS A 646 1.96 -37.41 -21.92
N ARG A 647 3.10 -37.45 -22.62
CA ARG A 647 3.64 -38.64 -23.26
C ARG A 647 4.72 -39.28 -22.37
N ARG A 648 4.37 -40.39 -21.71
CA ARG A 648 5.27 -41.18 -20.86
C ARG A 648 5.38 -42.61 -21.40
N ASP A 649 6.61 -43.12 -21.55
CA ASP A 649 6.89 -44.48 -22.05
C ASP A 649 6.15 -44.87 -23.34
N GLY A 650 6.01 -43.90 -24.26
CA GLY A 650 5.32 -44.10 -25.54
C GLY A 650 3.79 -44.11 -25.47
N ARG A 651 3.18 -43.95 -24.29
CA ARG A 651 1.74 -43.79 -24.10
C ARG A 651 1.40 -42.33 -23.80
N ARG A 652 0.23 -41.87 -24.26
CA ARG A 652 -0.30 -40.55 -23.90
C ARG A 652 -1.33 -40.70 -22.79
N GLU A 653 -1.05 -40.06 -21.68
CA GLU A 653 -1.87 -40.02 -20.48
C GLU A 653 -2.54 -38.64 -20.39
N ILE A 654 -3.76 -38.61 -19.85
CA ILE A 654 -4.46 -37.37 -19.56
C ILE A 654 -4.61 -37.33 -18.04
N LEU A 655 -4.15 -36.24 -17.43
CA LEU A 655 -4.14 -36.06 -15.99
C LEU A 655 -4.56 -34.64 -15.61
N LEU A 656 -5.08 -34.49 -14.39
CA LEU A 656 -5.14 -33.21 -13.71
C LEU A 656 -3.87 -33.05 -12.89
N ASP A 657 -3.20 -31.93 -13.09
CA ASP A 657 -2.05 -31.51 -12.32
C ASP A 657 -2.47 -30.44 -11.31
N ILE A 658 -2.17 -30.69 -10.03
CA ILE A 658 -2.41 -29.74 -8.95
C ILE A 658 -1.09 -29.52 -8.23
N ARG A 659 -0.65 -28.26 -8.21
CA ARG A 659 0.59 -27.81 -7.58
C ARG A 659 0.27 -26.99 -6.35
N GLU A 660 1.19 -26.96 -5.40
CA GLU A 660 1.09 -26.17 -4.17
C GLU A 660 0.80 -24.68 -4.41
N SER A 661 1.28 -24.14 -5.52
CA SER A 661 1.06 -22.75 -5.94
C SER A 661 -0.34 -22.48 -6.49
N ASN A 662 -1.16 -23.51 -6.73
CA ASN A 662 -2.38 -23.40 -7.53
C ASN A 662 -3.67 -23.26 -6.70
N CYS A 663 -3.60 -23.20 -5.37
CA CYS A 663 -4.80 -23.06 -4.54
C CYS A 663 -4.59 -22.08 -3.39
N ARG A 664 -5.69 -21.45 -2.96
CA ARG A 664 -5.81 -20.65 -1.75
C ARG A 664 -6.96 -21.20 -0.89
N PRO A 665 -6.78 -21.38 0.44
CA PRO A 665 -5.57 -21.09 1.22
C PRO A 665 -4.42 -22.09 1.03
N ASP A 666 -4.69 -23.38 0.82
CA ASP A 666 -3.75 -24.44 0.46
C ASP A 666 -4.51 -25.58 -0.22
N CYS A 667 -3.92 -26.27 -1.19
CA CYS A 667 -4.62 -27.29 -2.00
C CYS A 667 -5.14 -28.51 -1.23
N PHE A 668 -4.56 -28.83 -0.06
CA PHE A 668 -4.95 -29.97 0.76
C PHE A 668 -4.94 -29.63 2.26
N PHE A 669 -5.04 -28.34 2.61
CA PHE A 669 -4.98 -27.81 3.98
C PHE A 669 -3.80 -28.37 4.79
N GLY A 670 -2.63 -28.50 4.14
CA GLY A 670 -1.40 -29.03 4.71
C GLY A 670 -1.30 -30.56 4.77
N GLN A 671 -2.34 -31.29 4.34
CA GLN A 671 -2.40 -32.76 4.38
C GLN A 671 -2.06 -33.38 3.01
N TRP A 672 -0.91 -33.01 2.46
CA TRP A 672 -0.44 -33.58 1.20
C TRP A 672 -0.20 -35.11 1.31
N PRO A 673 -0.57 -35.90 0.29
CA PRO A 673 -0.22 -37.32 0.25
C PRO A 673 1.29 -37.55 0.43
N SER A 674 1.69 -38.60 1.14
CA SER A 674 3.11 -38.95 1.33
C SER A 674 3.83 -39.35 0.04
N THR A 675 3.08 -39.73 -1.00
CA THR A 675 3.60 -40.04 -2.35
C THR A 675 3.45 -38.87 -3.33
N THR A 676 3.27 -37.65 -2.81
CA THR A 676 3.29 -36.41 -3.60
C THR A 676 4.64 -36.25 -4.27
N PHE A 677 4.64 -35.82 -5.53
CA PHE A 677 5.87 -35.49 -6.21
C PHE A 677 6.42 -34.18 -5.68
N LYS A 678 7.74 -34.13 -5.48
CA LYS A 678 8.47 -32.91 -5.19
C LYS A 678 9.13 -32.45 -6.47
N GLU A 679 8.74 -31.26 -6.94
CA GLU A 679 9.41 -30.64 -8.08
C GLU A 679 10.89 -30.45 -7.74
N HIS A 680 11.78 -30.97 -8.58
CA HIS A 680 13.21 -31.07 -8.26
C HIS A 680 13.84 -29.70 -8.03
N ASN A 681 13.34 -28.69 -8.73
CA ASN A 681 13.94 -27.37 -8.78
C ASN A 681 13.26 -26.34 -7.86
N THR A 682 11.95 -26.50 -7.55
CA THR A 682 11.22 -25.58 -6.66
C THR A 682 10.97 -26.15 -5.27
N GLY A 683 11.01 -27.48 -5.11
CA GLY A 683 10.58 -28.15 -3.89
C GLY A 683 9.07 -28.15 -3.66
N GLU A 684 8.29 -27.59 -4.61
CA GLU A 684 6.83 -27.54 -4.53
C GLU A 684 6.24 -28.95 -4.55
N ASN A 685 5.18 -29.12 -3.77
CA ASN A 685 4.35 -30.30 -3.82
C ASN A 685 3.49 -30.32 -5.10
N ARG A 686 3.42 -31.49 -5.73
CA ARG A 686 2.67 -31.72 -6.97
C ARG A 686 2.00 -33.09 -6.98
N VAL A 687 0.73 -33.12 -7.33
CA VAL A 687 -0.06 -34.35 -7.47
C VAL A 687 -0.64 -34.47 -8.87
N GLU A 688 -0.69 -35.70 -9.37
CA GLU A 688 -1.13 -36.03 -10.71
C GLU A 688 -2.26 -37.06 -10.66
N TYR A 689 -3.48 -36.65 -11.00
CA TYR A 689 -4.64 -37.53 -11.03
C TYR A 689 -4.98 -37.94 -12.45
N LEU A 690 -4.69 -39.19 -12.85
CA LEU A 690 -4.98 -39.69 -14.19
C LEU A 690 -6.48 -39.92 -14.43
N LEU A 691 -6.94 -39.70 -15.67
CA LEU A 691 -8.30 -39.99 -16.10
C LEU A 691 -8.65 -41.49 -16.05
N TRP A 692 -7.73 -42.36 -16.49
CA TRP A 692 -7.91 -43.81 -16.51
C TRP A 692 -7.22 -44.50 -15.32
N PRO A 693 -7.71 -45.68 -14.91
CA PRO A 693 -6.96 -46.55 -14.01
C PRO A 693 -5.60 -46.88 -14.64
N GLY A 694 -4.53 -46.42 -14.01
CA GLY A 694 -3.19 -46.43 -14.57
C GLY A 694 -2.28 -45.52 -13.75
N GLY A 695 -1.02 -45.41 -14.17
CA GLY A 695 0.00 -44.61 -13.48
C GLY A 695 1.02 -45.47 -12.73
N ASP A 696 2.06 -44.83 -12.24
CA ASP A 696 3.07 -45.44 -11.38
C ASP A 696 2.53 -45.66 -9.94
N PRO A 697 3.27 -46.34 -9.06
CA PRO A 697 2.85 -46.55 -7.67
C PRO A 697 2.55 -45.26 -6.91
N ASP A 698 3.26 -44.17 -7.20
CA ASP A 698 3.16 -42.92 -6.46
C ASP A 698 1.88 -42.17 -6.85
N GLN A 699 1.57 -42.07 -8.14
CA GLN A 699 0.31 -41.52 -8.66
C GLN A 699 -0.91 -42.26 -8.10
N ARG A 700 -0.84 -43.59 -7.97
CA ARG A 700 -1.91 -44.38 -7.32
C ARG A 700 -1.98 -44.10 -5.82
N GLY A 701 -0.83 -43.99 -5.17
CA GLY A 701 -0.71 -43.67 -3.75
C GLY A 701 -1.33 -42.31 -3.43
N GLN A 702 -1.14 -41.30 -4.29
CA GLN A 702 -1.63 -39.94 -4.08
C GLN A 702 -3.15 -39.93 -3.85
N TYR A 703 -3.90 -40.58 -4.74
CA TYR A 703 -5.35 -40.69 -4.56
C TYR A 703 -5.77 -41.57 -3.37
N GLN A 704 -5.09 -42.71 -3.16
CA GLN A 704 -5.48 -43.64 -2.10
C GLN A 704 -5.38 -43.02 -0.70
N GLN A 705 -4.49 -42.04 -0.55
CA GLN A 705 -4.24 -41.33 0.70
C GLN A 705 -5.18 -40.13 0.93
N LEU A 706 -5.93 -39.68 -0.09
CA LEU A 706 -6.93 -38.64 0.09
C LEU A 706 -8.03 -39.11 1.06
N ASP A 707 -8.51 -38.19 1.90
CA ASP A 707 -9.75 -38.37 2.64
C ASP A 707 -10.97 -38.36 1.70
N ASP A 708 -12.14 -38.64 2.26
CA ASP A 708 -13.35 -38.81 1.45
C ASP A 708 -13.80 -37.49 0.78
N ASP A 709 -13.62 -36.34 1.43
CA ASP A 709 -14.00 -35.04 0.88
C ASP A 709 -13.09 -34.62 -0.28
N HIS A 710 -11.77 -34.76 -0.13
CA HIS A 710 -10.82 -34.49 -1.21
C HIS A 710 -10.98 -35.49 -2.36
N ARG A 711 -11.33 -36.76 -2.10
CA ARG A 711 -11.68 -37.70 -3.17
C ARG A 711 -12.91 -37.19 -3.94
N MET A 712 -13.94 -36.73 -3.25
CA MET A 712 -15.14 -36.20 -3.91
C MET A 712 -14.85 -34.90 -4.66
N LEU A 713 -13.97 -34.04 -4.14
CA LEU A 713 -13.48 -32.86 -4.85
C LEU A 713 -12.83 -33.26 -6.18
N ILE A 714 -11.84 -34.18 -6.17
CA ILE A 714 -11.19 -34.64 -7.40
C ILE A 714 -12.18 -35.30 -8.37
N HIS A 715 -13.19 -36.02 -7.86
CA HIS A 715 -14.27 -36.58 -8.68
C HIS A 715 -15.10 -35.48 -9.35
N GLY A 716 -15.49 -34.46 -8.57
CA GLY A 716 -16.23 -33.30 -9.04
C GLY A 716 -15.46 -32.53 -10.10
N LEU A 717 -14.18 -32.21 -9.84
CA LEU A 717 -13.32 -31.45 -10.76
C LEU A 717 -13.17 -32.18 -12.11
N TRP A 718 -12.93 -33.50 -12.09
CA TRP A 718 -12.87 -34.30 -13.32
C TRP A 718 -14.19 -34.34 -14.09
N SER A 719 -15.30 -34.58 -13.37
CA SER A 719 -16.63 -34.67 -13.99
C SER A 719 -17.09 -33.32 -14.56
N ALA A 720 -16.63 -32.22 -13.97
CA ALA A 720 -16.96 -30.86 -14.37
C ALA A 720 -16.15 -30.32 -15.55
N ILE A 721 -15.08 -31.00 -16.01
CA ILE A 721 -14.24 -30.50 -17.12
C ILE A 721 -15.05 -30.07 -18.35
N PRO A 722 -16.00 -30.86 -18.89
CA PRO A 722 -16.79 -30.41 -20.04
C PRO A 722 -17.56 -29.11 -19.76
N THR A 723 -18.19 -29.00 -18.59
CA THR A 723 -18.93 -27.80 -18.17
C THR A 723 -18.00 -26.60 -17.97
N PHE A 724 -16.81 -26.80 -17.41
CA PHE A 724 -15.81 -25.74 -17.28
C PHE A 724 -15.35 -25.21 -18.65
N PHE A 725 -15.17 -26.11 -19.61
CA PHE A 725 -14.83 -25.75 -20.98
C PHE A 725 -15.91 -24.96 -21.69
N GLU A 726 -17.19 -25.18 -21.37
CA GLU A 726 -18.30 -24.36 -21.88
C GLU A 726 -18.33 -23.01 -21.15
N ALA A 727 -18.32 -23.01 -19.82
CA ALA A 727 -18.44 -21.81 -18.99
C ALA A 727 -17.31 -20.79 -19.25
N MET A 728 -16.06 -21.25 -19.40
CA MET A 728 -14.94 -20.32 -19.63
C MET A 728 -15.01 -19.59 -20.99
N GLN A 729 -15.83 -20.06 -21.94
CA GLN A 729 -15.94 -19.43 -23.27
C GLN A 729 -16.67 -18.09 -23.22
N ASP A 730 -17.49 -17.90 -22.19
CA ASP A 730 -18.18 -16.64 -21.93
C ASP A 730 -17.24 -15.57 -21.36
N GLY A 731 -16.07 -15.98 -20.87
CA GLY A 731 -15.03 -15.11 -20.35
C GLY A 731 -14.33 -14.28 -21.43
N ARG A 732 -13.96 -13.04 -21.09
CA ARG A 732 -13.23 -12.14 -21.98
C ARG A 732 -11.86 -12.70 -22.38
N ASN A 733 -11.15 -13.36 -21.47
CA ASN A 733 -9.84 -13.92 -21.75
C ASN A 733 -9.89 -15.01 -22.81
N TRP A 734 -10.94 -15.85 -22.77
CA TRP A 734 -11.15 -16.86 -23.81
C TRP A 734 -11.38 -16.22 -25.18
N ARG A 735 -12.30 -15.25 -25.27
CA ARG A 735 -12.61 -14.56 -26.53
C ARG A 735 -11.42 -13.82 -27.14
N ARG A 736 -10.51 -13.30 -26.31
CA ARG A 736 -9.31 -12.59 -26.78
C ARG A 736 -8.15 -13.52 -27.12
N ASN A 737 -7.88 -14.53 -26.29
CA ASN A 737 -6.64 -15.31 -26.35
C ASN A 737 -6.90 -16.82 -26.45
N GLY A 738 -7.92 -17.33 -25.76
CA GLY A 738 -8.18 -18.77 -25.65
C GLY A 738 -8.66 -19.41 -26.94
N GLN A 739 -9.47 -18.72 -27.75
CA GLN A 739 -10.04 -19.29 -28.97
C GLN A 739 -8.98 -19.64 -30.03
N GLU A 740 -7.99 -18.77 -30.23
CA GLU A 740 -6.89 -19.03 -31.17
C GLU A 740 -5.90 -20.06 -30.61
N ARG A 741 -5.58 -19.95 -29.31
CA ARG A 741 -4.53 -20.77 -28.69
C ARG A 741 -4.98 -22.17 -28.35
N VAL A 742 -6.17 -22.35 -27.77
CA VAL A 742 -6.63 -23.65 -27.27
C VAL A 742 -7.70 -24.20 -28.20
N GLY A 743 -8.81 -23.47 -28.36
CA GLY A 743 -9.92 -23.73 -29.29
C GLY A 743 -10.01 -25.15 -29.86
N ALA A 744 -10.06 -25.24 -31.20
CA ALA A 744 -10.23 -26.52 -31.90
C ALA A 744 -9.06 -27.50 -31.74
N SER A 745 -7.88 -27.03 -31.32
CA SER A 745 -6.70 -27.90 -31.20
C SER A 745 -6.83 -28.90 -30.04
N TRP A 746 -7.60 -28.56 -29.00
CA TRP A 746 -7.83 -29.40 -27.82
C TRP A 746 -9.09 -30.27 -27.90
N ASP A 747 -9.97 -30.06 -28.88
CA ASP A 747 -11.19 -30.88 -29.10
C ASP A 747 -10.92 -32.40 -29.06
N PRO A 748 -9.82 -32.95 -29.63
CA PRO A 748 -9.55 -34.39 -29.56
C PRO A 748 -9.32 -34.89 -28.14
N VAL A 749 -8.73 -34.06 -27.27
CA VAL A 749 -8.49 -34.38 -25.85
C VAL A 749 -9.82 -34.30 -25.09
N LEU A 750 -10.61 -33.25 -25.33
CA LEU A 750 -11.92 -33.05 -24.69
C LEU A 750 -12.92 -34.14 -25.03
N ASN A 751 -13.06 -34.49 -26.31
CA ASN A 751 -13.94 -35.59 -26.73
C ASN A 751 -13.55 -36.91 -26.06
N LYS A 752 -12.25 -37.18 -25.92
CA LYS A 752 -11.75 -38.37 -25.22
C LYS A 752 -12.07 -38.35 -23.73
N ILE A 753 -12.03 -37.18 -23.08
CA ILE A 753 -12.43 -36.99 -21.69
C ILE A 753 -13.93 -37.28 -21.55
N THR A 754 -14.77 -36.61 -22.33
CA THR A 754 -16.24 -36.76 -22.30
C THR A 754 -16.68 -38.21 -22.53
N ASP A 755 -16.07 -38.92 -23.49
CA ASP A 755 -16.39 -40.32 -23.78
C ASP A 755 -15.96 -41.29 -22.66
N ALA A 756 -14.88 -40.96 -21.95
CA ALA A 756 -14.29 -41.82 -20.95
C ALA A 756 -14.91 -41.63 -19.57
N LEU A 757 -15.20 -40.38 -19.17
CA LEU A 757 -15.63 -39.98 -17.81
C LEU A 757 -16.70 -40.91 -17.20
N PRO A 758 -17.80 -41.27 -17.89
CA PRO A 758 -18.85 -42.13 -17.34
C PRO A 758 -18.39 -43.54 -16.94
N ARG A 759 -17.25 -43.99 -17.46
CA ARG A 759 -16.67 -45.32 -17.20
C ARG A 759 -15.53 -45.27 -16.17
N THR A 760 -15.12 -44.06 -15.77
CA THR A 760 -14.06 -43.87 -14.78
C THR A 760 -14.60 -43.96 -13.36
N ARG A 761 -13.70 -43.87 -12.37
CA ARG A 761 -14.13 -43.75 -10.97
C ARG A 761 -14.75 -42.38 -10.65
N TYR A 762 -14.42 -41.34 -11.42
CA TYR A 762 -14.77 -39.95 -11.09
C TYR A 762 -16.26 -39.66 -11.25
N ALA A 763 -16.98 -40.49 -12.01
CA ALA A 763 -18.44 -40.43 -12.12
C ALA A 763 -19.18 -41.11 -10.94
N LYS A 764 -18.47 -41.66 -9.95
CA LYS A 764 -19.08 -42.39 -8.81
C LYS A 764 -19.09 -41.53 -7.55
N GLY A 765 -20.13 -41.69 -6.73
CA GLY A 765 -20.25 -41.05 -5.41
C GLY A 765 -20.77 -39.62 -5.43
N LEU A 766 -20.71 -38.95 -6.59
CA LEU A 766 -21.29 -37.64 -6.79
C LEU A 766 -22.82 -37.70 -6.79
N SER A 767 -23.47 -36.72 -6.16
CA SER A 767 -24.93 -36.53 -6.24
C SER A 767 -25.33 -36.02 -7.62
N ASN A 768 -24.50 -35.16 -8.22
CA ASN A 768 -24.62 -34.70 -9.60
C ASN A 768 -23.24 -34.56 -10.24
N THR A 769 -23.11 -34.97 -11.51
CA THR A 769 -21.86 -34.85 -12.28
C THR A 769 -21.68 -33.46 -12.91
N VAL A 770 -22.77 -32.70 -13.03
CA VAL A 770 -22.75 -31.30 -13.47
C VAL A 770 -22.55 -30.41 -12.25
N PRO A 771 -21.52 -29.54 -12.23
CA PRO A 771 -21.29 -28.64 -11.11
C PRO A 771 -22.39 -27.59 -11.02
N LEU A 772 -22.58 -27.04 -9.83
CA LEU A 772 -23.35 -25.83 -9.62
C LEU A 772 -22.42 -24.63 -9.91
N ILE A 773 -22.70 -23.88 -10.97
CA ILE A 773 -21.98 -22.64 -11.26
C ILE A 773 -22.91 -21.49 -10.91
N GLU A 774 -22.66 -20.87 -9.76
CA GLU A 774 -23.45 -19.76 -9.24
C GLU A 774 -22.60 -18.50 -9.23
N PRO A 775 -22.90 -17.50 -10.07
CA PRO A 775 -22.13 -16.28 -10.07
C PRO A 775 -22.21 -15.67 -8.67
N MET A 776 -21.05 -15.49 -8.05
CA MET A 776 -20.99 -14.73 -6.80
C MET A 776 -21.52 -13.32 -7.07
N PRO A 777 -22.39 -12.78 -6.21
CA PRO A 777 -22.61 -11.34 -6.18
C PRO A 777 -21.23 -10.68 -6.07
N LEU A 778 -20.95 -9.67 -6.91
CA LEU A 778 -19.77 -8.80 -6.72
C LEU A 778 -19.65 -8.51 -5.22
N PRO A 779 -18.48 -8.76 -4.61
CA PRO A 779 -18.36 -9.14 -3.20
C PRO A 779 -19.35 -8.39 -2.31
N ALA A 780 -20.43 -9.07 -1.92
CA ALA A 780 -21.38 -8.54 -0.95
C ALA A 780 -20.76 -8.53 0.47
N GLY A 781 -19.65 -9.26 0.69
CA GLY A 781 -18.77 -9.12 1.85
C GLY A 781 -18.22 -7.71 2.04
N SER A 782 -18.24 -6.91 0.97
CA SER A 782 -17.89 -5.50 0.99
C SER A 782 -18.88 -4.63 1.77
N MET A 783 -20.14 -5.02 2.02
CA MET A 783 -21.07 -4.05 2.62
C MET A 783 -20.67 -3.59 4.03
N MET A 784 -20.34 -4.51 4.94
CA MET A 784 -19.90 -4.14 6.28
C MET A 784 -18.43 -3.72 6.31
N SER A 785 -17.55 -4.29 5.46
CA SER A 785 -16.14 -3.88 5.40
C SER A 785 -15.97 -2.50 4.75
N ASN A 786 -16.80 -2.14 3.75
CA ASN A 786 -16.91 -0.78 3.19
C ASN A 786 -17.44 0.24 4.19
N MET A 787 -18.17 -0.21 5.21
CA MET A 787 -18.68 0.66 6.27
C MET A 787 -17.65 0.83 7.39
N MET A 788 -16.96 -0.25 7.77
CA MET A 788 -16.00 -0.27 8.89
C MET A 788 -14.63 0.33 8.53
N SER A 789 -14.15 0.19 7.29
CA SER A 789 -12.81 0.71 6.88
C SER A 789 -12.71 2.24 6.97
N GLN A 790 -13.83 2.95 7.08
CA GLN A 790 -13.89 4.41 7.09
C GLN A 790 -14.51 5.02 8.35
N GLU A 791 -14.84 4.22 9.36
CA GLU A 791 -15.11 4.71 10.73
C GLU A 791 -13.82 5.20 11.44
N ALA A 792 -12.68 5.21 10.75
CA ALA A 792 -11.42 5.83 11.19
C ALA A 792 -11.46 7.36 11.38
N ALA A 793 -12.67 7.96 11.42
CA ALA A 793 -12.91 9.28 12.00
C ALA A 793 -12.94 9.26 13.55
N GLY A 794 -12.48 8.17 14.19
CA GLY A 794 -12.13 8.18 15.61
C GLY A 794 -11.12 9.29 15.93
N THR A 795 -11.11 9.75 17.18
CA THR A 795 -10.18 10.76 17.68
C THR A 795 -8.76 10.39 17.27
N VAL A 796 -8.20 11.14 16.32
CA VAL A 796 -6.82 10.94 15.90
C VAL A 796 -5.95 11.24 17.11
N MET A 797 -5.11 10.28 17.47
CA MET A 797 -4.08 10.53 18.46
C MET A 797 -3.03 11.41 17.81
N LEU A 798 -2.55 12.43 18.50
CA LEU A 798 -1.40 13.21 18.10
C LEU A 798 -0.29 12.92 19.12
N LEU A 799 0.88 12.48 18.67
CA LEU A 799 1.99 12.09 19.56
C LEU A 799 1.63 10.99 20.58
N GLY A 800 0.75 10.06 20.20
CA GLY A 800 0.27 8.99 21.08
C GLY A 800 -0.70 9.44 22.17
N LEU A 801 -1.21 10.67 22.10
CA LEU A 801 -2.20 11.25 23.02
C LEU A 801 -3.47 11.66 22.27
N PRO A 802 -4.67 11.63 22.88
CA PRO A 802 -5.88 12.16 22.24
C PRO A 802 -5.71 13.64 21.90
N ASP A 803 -6.19 14.10 20.74
CA ASP A 803 -6.02 15.50 20.25
C ASP A 803 -6.50 16.56 21.26
N ASP A 804 -7.54 16.27 22.05
CA ASP A 804 -8.03 17.16 23.12
C ASP A 804 -7.11 17.27 24.35
N ARG A 805 -6.06 16.44 24.41
CA ARG A 805 -5.05 16.42 25.48
C ARG A 805 -3.70 16.95 25.04
N VAL A 806 -3.50 17.22 23.75
CA VAL A 806 -2.30 17.88 23.21
C VAL A 806 -2.53 19.40 23.22
N GLU A 807 -2.89 19.96 24.38
CA GLU A 807 -3.17 21.39 24.51
C GLU A 807 -1.87 22.21 24.55
N TRP A 808 -1.49 22.72 23.39
CA TRP A 808 -0.32 23.58 23.17
C TRP A 808 -0.42 24.98 23.82
N LEU A 809 -1.64 25.51 24.06
CA LEU A 809 -1.85 26.95 24.39
C LEU A 809 -2.53 27.24 25.75
N GLY A 810 -2.94 26.21 26.50
CA GLY A 810 -3.68 26.37 27.77
C GLY A 810 -2.95 25.90 29.03
N GLY A 811 -1.99 24.98 28.89
CA GLY A 811 -1.18 24.47 29.99
C GLY A 811 0.05 25.32 30.25
N ALA A 812 0.37 25.57 31.52
CA ALA A 812 1.46 26.45 31.99
C ALA A 812 2.89 26.08 31.51
N GLY A 813 3.09 25.05 30.67
CA GLY A 813 4.39 24.62 30.13
C GLY A 813 4.77 25.25 28.77
N GLY A 814 3.83 25.36 27.82
CA GLY A 814 4.15 25.76 26.43
C GLY A 814 4.40 27.25 26.22
N ALA A 815 3.87 28.11 27.09
CA ALA A 815 4.03 29.57 26.97
C ALA A 815 5.49 30.06 27.09
N HIS A 816 6.35 29.28 27.75
CA HIS A 816 7.78 29.58 27.89
C HIS A 816 8.59 29.31 26.61
N ALA A 817 8.05 28.54 25.64
CA ALA A 817 8.76 28.18 24.41
C ALA A 817 8.85 29.33 23.37
N PHE A 818 8.15 30.44 23.60
CA PHE A 818 8.13 31.64 22.74
C PHE A 818 8.78 32.86 23.39
N ASP A 819 9.56 32.67 24.46
CA ASP A 819 10.43 33.73 24.96
C ASP A 819 11.44 34.14 23.87
N ASP A 820 11.73 35.44 23.77
CA ASP A 820 12.52 36.05 22.67
C ASP A 820 13.88 35.36 22.42
N ASP A 821 14.51 34.79 23.45
CA ASP A 821 15.80 34.08 23.36
C ASP A 821 15.68 32.66 22.77
N ILE A 822 14.56 31.95 23.01
CA ILE A 822 14.29 30.58 22.52
C ILE A 822 13.88 30.61 21.04
N LEU A 823 13.20 31.68 20.63
CA LEU A 823 12.77 31.88 19.24
C LEU A 823 13.94 31.95 18.24
N VAL A 824 15.09 32.49 18.65
CA VAL A 824 16.31 32.50 17.83
C VAL A 824 16.86 31.08 17.65
N GLU A 825 16.71 30.21 18.65
CA GLU A 825 17.09 28.79 18.56
C GLU A 825 16.08 27.97 17.73
N MET A 826 14.80 28.36 17.68
CA MET A 826 13.74 27.67 16.92
C MET A 826 13.87 27.80 15.40
N VAL A 827 14.31 28.96 14.91
CA VAL A 827 14.43 29.23 13.46
C VAL A 827 15.67 28.54 12.85
N LEU A 828 16.54 27.96 13.69
CA LEU A 828 17.79 27.28 13.29
C LEU A 828 18.73 28.13 12.41
N THR A 829 18.52 29.45 12.33
CA THR A 829 19.37 30.37 11.58
C THR A 829 20.25 31.20 12.50
N GLY A 830 21.48 31.47 12.06
CA GLY A 830 22.33 32.43 12.75
C GLY A 830 21.65 33.81 12.76
N ARG A 831 21.20 34.26 13.94
CA ARG A 831 20.54 35.54 14.28
C ARG A 831 19.63 36.13 13.17
N PRO A 832 18.31 36.22 13.38
CA PRO A 832 17.38 36.66 12.34
C PRO A 832 17.78 38.01 11.74
N ALA A 833 17.66 38.13 10.41
CA ALA A 833 18.00 39.36 9.67
C ALA A 833 17.10 40.56 10.04
N ARG A 834 16.06 40.33 10.86
CA ARG A 834 15.17 41.34 11.43
C ARG A 834 15.00 41.07 12.94
N PRO A 835 14.90 42.11 13.78
CA PRO A 835 14.47 41.93 15.17
C PRO A 835 13.08 41.27 15.18
N LEU A 836 12.93 40.18 15.94
CA LEU A 836 11.63 39.54 16.12
C LEU A 836 10.72 40.51 16.88
N PRO A 837 9.48 40.76 16.40
CA PRO A 837 8.54 41.63 17.10
C PRO A 837 8.10 40.99 18.42
N SER A 838 7.81 41.82 19.43
CA SER A 838 7.25 41.34 20.71
C SER A 838 5.92 40.61 20.46
N GLY A 839 5.82 39.36 20.90
CA GLY A 839 4.64 38.51 20.69
C GLY A 839 4.72 37.57 19.47
N PHE A 840 5.92 37.36 18.90
CA PHE A 840 6.17 36.38 17.85
C PHE A 840 5.82 34.96 18.32
N GLY A 841 4.78 34.36 17.74
CA GLY A 841 4.26 33.05 18.11
C GLY A 841 4.54 31.98 17.06
N PHE A 842 4.03 30.76 17.27
CA PHE A 842 4.19 29.66 16.29
C PHE A 842 3.53 29.97 14.93
N SER A 843 2.42 30.72 14.94
CA SER A 843 1.80 31.25 13.72
C SER A 843 2.77 32.11 12.89
N ASP A 844 3.56 32.96 13.56
CA ASP A 844 4.58 33.79 12.91
C ASP A 844 5.80 32.96 12.48
N LEU A 845 6.19 31.95 13.26
CA LEU A 845 7.29 31.04 12.93
C LEU A 845 7.01 30.27 11.64
N ILE A 846 5.85 29.62 11.54
CA ILE A 846 5.55 28.74 10.39
C ILE A 846 5.28 29.52 9.11
N THR A 847 4.99 30.82 9.21
CA THR A 847 4.83 31.72 8.05
C THR A 847 6.12 32.43 7.66
N ASP A 848 7.20 32.28 8.44
CA ASP A 848 8.53 32.77 8.06
C ASP A 848 9.10 31.92 6.91
N PRO A 849 9.66 32.52 5.84
CA PRO A 849 10.26 31.78 4.74
C PRO A 849 11.33 30.76 5.15
N VAL A 850 12.04 31.00 6.26
CA VAL A 850 13.07 30.08 6.78
C VAL A 850 12.46 28.77 7.26
N TYR A 851 11.19 28.74 7.67
CA TYR A 851 10.54 27.53 8.18
C TYR A 851 10.41 26.41 7.13
N GLN A 852 10.57 26.75 5.85
CA GLN A 852 10.69 25.80 4.74
C GLN A 852 11.94 24.92 4.84
N LEU A 853 12.91 25.32 5.67
CA LEU A 853 14.19 24.66 5.85
C LEU A 853 14.24 23.99 7.23
N LYS A 854 15.06 22.95 7.35
CA LYS A 854 15.49 22.36 8.61
C LYS A 854 16.97 22.06 8.58
#